data_AF-A0A1F8AUZ8-F1
#
_entry.id   AF-A0A1F8AUZ8-F1
#
_cell.length_a   1.000
_cell.length_b   1.000
_cell.length_c   1.000
_cell.angle_alpha   90.00
_cell.angle_beta   90.00
_cell.angle_gamma   90.00
#
_symmetry.space_group_name_H-M   'P 1'
#
loop_
_entity.id
_entity.type
_entity.pdbx_description
1 polymer ?
#
loop_
_entity_poly.entity_id
_entity_poly.type
_entity_poly.pdbx_seq_one_letter_code
_entity_poly.pdbx_strand_id
1 'polypeptide(L)'
;MVSRILISFGFLVGVFFFLFSFSVVYASADSIVVSGYTPPRNRYGLAKPDGSPPNQFFMESFGLYSALLDPVNFSESGTVKCSVHYDPFVTYVSNGSLVDENGVKRFDVFFAGLIETNLSDEEATELAKFVNSGGILYISGENNTPYSGPAYNLLFEKLGINDRFDVVGVNPDGNLSISLAPENSTIVTNGPFTPVGSFKHDSYKMFNHVDTIPIVRTTSNNVIVAEKAFGAGYLSVTGATIYRDRFLGGTNMNYFLNLFALGCNRESMKILDVPSFKQGLFPYNNNSPAWEGEVYDDGDKQTLDCGDSMAECACALTSATMVAKYNGISLDADKVSVDPGTANIYFNKGSTQVGNTSVYRSFGYYNGSVRWNRLSDYSWLAYFNNKDDGVIQPKLELPNIESYDLTKVKSYIDQEVPVILKVTKPGFPVHWVVVKGYKGDELVINDPANADPSPGTYSTLSGLGYSVFSPSRMITYKQTNSDFSRFEVISREDVRILVTDSLGRRTGYDPETGEFVSEIPDSYYVFEEPYSDATGLNSYEPGNEGVYTLVIKTPDAGELNMQTFPQTGFDSSFTVFASSSEGDYLEQDFVVKAGSQDVYTFDYSPDPGETTLMELLDDFNRGYGKIGKNWKGETTQGDYRLIGDEVEVFGGPIYWKPGEFGVDQEAHVKLTRIDKKGHHSVLLKVQKNWKGGTVAVYYEALQKKVGIETYIKKRGWQTLAEFPMELVGGDTLGGRAMADGTVQAFVNGEVVGQAQAEEFFNNKGGSVGMWFMSTGWPHAILDDFKVGGNQ
;
A
#
# COMPACT_ATOMS: atom_id res chain seq x y z
N MET A 1 20.52 54.12 72.07
CA MET A 1 19.83 55.05 72.97
C MET A 1 18.33 54.90 72.72
N VAL A 2 17.56 54.55 73.77
CA VAL A 2 16.09 54.72 73.92
C VAL A 2 15.20 53.85 72.99
N SER A 3 14.67 52.71 73.47
CA SER A 3 13.38 52.51 74.19
C SER A 3 12.14 52.59 73.26
N ARG A 4 11.55 51.45 72.86
CA ARG A 4 10.35 50.76 73.43
C ARG A 4 9.06 51.58 73.44
N ILE A 5 7.99 51.00 72.87
CA ILE A 5 6.53 50.95 73.21
C ILE A 5 5.89 50.19 72.00
N LEU A 6 5.44 48.91 72.00
CA LEU A 6 4.41 48.13 72.75
C LEU A 6 3.05 48.87 72.80
N ILE A 7 1.86 48.40 72.38
CA ILE A 7 1.21 47.13 72.00
C ILE A 7 -0.14 47.52 71.31
N SER A 8 -0.68 46.69 70.40
CA SER A 8 -2.07 46.15 70.38
C SER A 8 -2.44 45.65 68.98
N PHE A 9 -2.27 44.36 68.70
CA PHE A 9 -3.32 43.31 68.65
C PHE A 9 -4.33 43.45 67.50
N GLY A 10 -4.06 42.70 66.42
CA GLY A 10 -5.01 42.23 65.43
C GLY A 10 -4.64 40.80 65.04
N PHE A 11 -5.47 39.84 65.44
CA PHE A 11 -5.30 38.40 65.25
C PHE A 11 -5.29 38.04 63.76
N LEU A 12 -4.23 37.38 63.27
CA LEU A 12 -4.22 36.68 61.98
C LEU A 12 -3.88 35.21 62.27
N VAL A 13 -4.86 34.33 62.09
CA VAL A 13 -4.68 32.87 62.18
C VAL A 13 -4.05 32.40 60.87
N GLY A 14 -2.80 31.95 60.93
CA GLY A 14 -2.15 31.24 59.85
C GLY A 14 -2.59 29.77 59.83
N VAL A 15 -3.26 29.35 58.76
CA VAL A 15 -3.59 27.95 58.50
C VAL A 15 -2.39 27.30 57.81
N PHE A 16 -1.80 26.31 58.48
CA PHE A 16 -0.83 25.36 57.90
C PHE A 16 -1.56 24.46 56.90
N PHE A 17 -1.25 24.57 55.60
CA PHE A 17 -1.65 23.58 54.61
C PHE A 17 -0.70 22.38 54.70
N PHE A 18 -1.20 21.26 55.24
CA PHE A 18 -0.62 19.94 55.01
C PHE A 18 -1.00 19.52 53.58
N LEU A 19 -0.03 19.52 52.67
CA LEU A 19 -0.15 18.86 51.37
C LEU A 19 -0.13 17.34 51.60
N PHE A 20 -1.30 16.71 51.59
CA PHE A 20 -1.40 15.27 51.35
C PHE A 20 -1.22 15.03 49.85
N SER A 21 -0.06 14.49 49.48
CA SER A 21 0.15 13.87 48.17
C SER A 21 -0.71 12.61 48.11
N PHE A 22 -1.82 12.66 47.37
CA PHE A 22 -2.49 11.44 46.93
C PHE A 22 -1.59 10.78 45.90
N SER A 23 -0.96 9.67 46.28
CA SER A 23 -0.40 8.74 45.31
C SER A 23 -1.56 8.20 44.47
N VAL A 24 -1.64 8.62 43.21
CA VAL A 24 -2.47 7.95 42.21
C VAL A 24 -1.87 6.56 42.06
N VAL A 25 -2.58 5.56 42.57
CA VAL A 25 -2.32 4.16 42.24
C VAL A 25 -2.72 4.03 40.77
N TYR A 26 -1.74 3.95 39.88
CA TYR A 26 -1.99 3.46 38.53
C TYR A 26 -2.44 2.00 38.67
N ALA A 27 -3.72 1.75 38.45
CA ALA A 27 -4.22 0.39 38.26
C ALA A 27 -3.64 -0.14 36.93
N SER A 28 -3.07 -1.34 37.00
CA SER A 28 -2.60 -2.12 35.86
C SER A 28 -3.74 -3.00 35.33
N ALA A 29 -3.70 -3.25 34.01
CA ALA A 29 -4.50 -4.18 33.20
C ALA A 29 -5.97 -3.81 32.96
N ASP A 30 -6.40 -3.98 31.70
CA ASP A 30 -7.68 -3.55 31.10
C ASP A 30 -8.89 -3.56 32.07
N SER A 31 -9.57 -2.41 32.19
CA SER A 31 -10.75 -2.26 33.05
C SER A 31 -11.96 -1.79 32.26
N ILE A 32 -13.11 -2.41 32.49
CA ILE A 32 -14.42 -1.97 32.00
C ILE A 32 -14.93 -0.85 32.90
N VAL A 33 -15.08 0.35 32.37
CA VAL A 33 -15.68 1.47 33.10
C VAL A 33 -17.18 1.51 32.86
N VAL A 34 -17.96 1.45 33.94
CA VAL A 34 -19.42 1.37 33.92
C VAL A 34 -20.02 2.60 34.58
N SER A 35 -20.98 3.23 33.91
CA SER A 35 -21.88 4.23 34.50
C SER A 35 -23.33 3.93 34.10
N GLY A 36 -24.27 4.79 34.48
CA GLY A 36 -25.68 4.64 34.17
C GLY A 36 -26.55 5.64 34.90
N TYR A 37 -27.87 5.44 34.78
CA TYR A 37 -28.84 6.24 35.52
C TYR A 37 -29.05 5.71 36.95
N THR A 38 -29.26 6.63 37.89
CA THR A 38 -29.57 6.33 39.31
C THR A 38 -30.98 6.80 39.69
N PRO A 39 -31.60 6.30 40.77
CA PRO A 39 -32.88 6.83 41.23
C PRO A 39 -32.83 8.35 41.51
N PRO A 40 -33.88 9.13 41.17
CA PRO A 40 -35.18 8.69 40.65
C PRO A 40 -35.24 8.50 39.13
N ARG A 41 -34.15 8.74 38.39
CA ARG A 41 -34.15 8.66 36.91
C ARG A 41 -34.32 7.23 36.42
N ASN A 42 -33.55 6.30 36.99
CA ASN A 42 -33.75 4.86 36.80
C ASN A 42 -34.27 4.25 38.10
N ARG A 43 -35.46 3.63 38.04
CA ARG A 43 -36.14 3.05 39.21
C ARG A 43 -35.35 1.90 39.83
N TYR A 44 -34.69 1.10 39.01
CA TYR A 44 -33.89 -0.04 39.41
C TYR A 44 -32.47 0.19 38.87
N GLY A 45 -31.77 1.20 39.40
CA GLY A 45 -30.40 1.51 39.01
C GLY A 45 -29.41 0.39 39.37
N LEU A 46 -28.38 0.19 38.53
CA LEU A 46 -27.35 -0.83 38.78
C LEU A 46 -26.55 -0.54 40.06
N ALA A 47 -26.30 0.75 40.33
CA ALA A 47 -25.59 1.25 41.49
C ALA A 47 -26.17 2.59 41.98
N LYS A 48 -25.75 3.03 43.16
CA LYS A 48 -26.03 4.36 43.72
C LYS A 48 -25.21 5.44 43.01
N PRO A 49 -25.51 6.75 43.20
CA PRO A 49 -24.80 7.82 42.52
C PRO A 49 -23.28 7.80 42.70
N ASP A 50 -22.80 7.29 43.84
CA ASP A 50 -21.39 7.15 44.18
C ASP A 50 -20.75 5.83 43.69
N GLY A 51 -21.47 5.05 42.86
CA GLY A 51 -21.03 3.73 42.40
C GLY A 51 -21.17 2.63 43.45
N SER A 52 -21.67 2.92 44.66
CA SER A 52 -21.84 1.92 45.71
C SER A 52 -23.04 1.00 45.45
N PRO A 53 -23.12 -0.18 46.12
CA PRO A 53 -24.13 -1.18 45.82
C PRO A 53 -25.58 -0.67 45.96
N PRO A 54 -26.51 -1.15 45.11
CA PRO A 54 -27.94 -0.87 45.24
C PRO A 54 -28.53 -1.52 46.51
N ASN A 55 -29.77 -1.18 46.87
CA ASN A 55 -30.41 -1.67 48.09
C ASN A 55 -30.89 -3.13 47.96
N GLN A 56 -30.48 -3.98 48.90
CA GLN A 56 -30.78 -5.42 48.92
C GLN A 56 -32.27 -5.76 49.14
N PHE A 57 -33.07 -4.84 49.71
CA PHE A 57 -34.42 -5.18 50.17
C PHE A 57 -35.53 -5.03 49.11
N PHE A 58 -35.29 -4.35 47.98
CA PHE A 58 -36.35 -3.98 47.02
C PHE A 58 -36.32 -4.75 45.69
N MET A 59 -35.68 -5.92 45.66
CA MET A 59 -35.54 -6.72 44.43
C MET A 59 -34.86 -5.88 43.33
N GLU A 60 -33.80 -5.17 43.73
CA GLU A 60 -32.95 -4.34 42.88
C GLU A 60 -31.94 -5.23 42.14
N SER A 61 -30.89 -4.66 41.56
CA SER A 61 -29.88 -5.35 40.76
C SER A 61 -28.64 -5.73 41.57
N PHE A 62 -28.79 -6.03 42.87
CA PHE A 62 -27.65 -6.29 43.76
C PHE A 62 -26.86 -7.53 43.33
N GLY A 63 -27.55 -8.58 42.91
CA GLY A 63 -26.94 -9.79 42.36
C GLY A 63 -26.10 -9.52 41.11
N LEU A 64 -26.59 -8.68 40.19
CA LEU A 64 -25.84 -8.31 38.98
C LEU A 64 -24.63 -7.46 39.35
N TYR A 65 -24.85 -6.45 40.21
CA TYR A 65 -23.79 -5.60 40.74
C TYR A 65 -22.65 -6.44 41.34
N SER A 66 -22.98 -7.41 42.19
CA SER A 66 -21.99 -8.30 42.83
C SER A 66 -21.30 -9.23 41.85
N ALA A 67 -22.01 -9.79 40.88
CA ALA A 67 -21.43 -10.70 39.90
C ALA A 67 -20.45 -10.01 38.95
N LEU A 68 -20.67 -8.73 38.63
CA LEU A 68 -19.76 -7.92 37.81
C LEU A 68 -18.45 -7.58 38.55
N LEU A 69 -18.50 -7.45 39.88
CA LEU A 69 -17.30 -7.24 40.71
C LEU A 69 -16.65 -8.53 41.20
N ASP A 70 -17.21 -9.69 40.87
CA ASP A 70 -16.66 -10.98 41.26
C ASP A 70 -15.37 -11.28 40.46
N PRO A 71 -14.20 -11.43 41.11
CA PRO A 71 -12.94 -11.72 40.42
C PRO A 71 -12.96 -13.04 39.61
N VAL A 72 -13.86 -13.98 39.94
CA VAL A 72 -14.05 -15.21 39.14
C VAL A 72 -14.62 -14.89 37.76
N ASN A 73 -15.43 -13.84 37.66
CA ASN A 73 -16.01 -13.39 36.40
C ASN A 73 -15.09 -12.37 35.71
N PHE A 74 -14.62 -11.36 36.43
CA PHE A 74 -13.90 -10.20 35.89
C PHE A 74 -12.62 -9.92 36.69
N SER A 75 -11.49 -10.46 36.22
CA SER A 75 -10.14 -10.15 36.73
C SER A 75 -9.08 -10.70 35.77
N GLU A 76 -7.80 -10.43 36.00
CA GLU A 76 -6.70 -11.04 35.22
C GLU A 76 -6.76 -12.59 35.19
N SER A 77 -7.34 -13.20 36.23
CA SER A 77 -7.52 -14.66 36.36
C SER A 77 -8.98 -15.11 36.23
N GLY A 78 -9.89 -14.19 35.90
CA GLY A 78 -11.32 -14.44 35.76
C GLY A 78 -11.68 -15.00 34.39
N THR A 79 -12.96 -15.31 34.21
CA THR A 79 -13.51 -15.74 32.92
C THR A 79 -13.29 -14.70 31.82
N VAL A 80 -13.41 -13.42 32.17
CA VAL A 80 -13.05 -12.26 31.34
C VAL A 80 -11.86 -11.56 31.98
N LYS A 81 -10.82 -11.34 31.18
CA LYS A 81 -9.52 -10.77 31.62
C LYS A 81 -9.52 -9.25 31.78
N CYS A 82 -10.66 -8.67 32.13
CA CYS A 82 -10.76 -7.27 32.52
C CYS A 82 -11.39 -7.18 33.90
N SER A 83 -10.99 -6.17 34.67
CA SER A 83 -11.70 -5.78 35.89
C SER A 83 -12.92 -4.92 35.55
N VAL A 84 -13.91 -4.81 36.44
CA VAL A 84 -15.03 -3.87 36.30
C VAL A 84 -14.87 -2.74 37.32
N HIS A 85 -15.02 -1.51 36.85
CA HIS A 85 -15.02 -0.30 37.68
C HIS A 85 -16.33 0.45 37.50
N TYR A 86 -16.94 0.86 38.62
CA TYR A 86 -18.11 1.74 38.60
C TYR A 86 -17.67 3.18 38.77
N ASP A 87 -17.96 3.98 37.76
CA ASP A 87 -17.86 5.43 37.83
C ASP A 87 -19.21 6.05 38.24
N PRO A 88 -19.23 7.31 38.68
CA PRO A 88 -20.42 7.92 39.24
C PRO A 88 -21.65 7.78 38.32
N PHE A 89 -22.75 7.32 38.91
CA PHE A 89 -24.04 7.19 38.22
C PHE A 89 -24.79 8.52 38.29
N VAL A 90 -25.47 8.86 37.20
CA VAL A 90 -26.02 10.21 36.99
C VAL A 90 -27.54 10.22 37.03
N THR A 91 -28.12 11.39 37.29
CA THR A 91 -29.57 11.62 37.13
C THR A 91 -29.92 12.29 35.81
N TYR A 92 -28.91 12.78 35.08
CA TYR A 92 -29.03 13.47 33.79
C TYR A 92 -27.76 13.25 32.96
N VAL A 93 -27.91 13.10 31.64
CA VAL A 93 -26.80 13.01 30.68
C VAL A 93 -26.71 14.33 29.90
N SER A 94 -25.63 15.09 30.10
CA SER A 94 -25.37 16.32 29.35
C SER A 94 -24.47 16.06 28.14
N ASN A 95 -24.49 16.93 27.15
CA ASN A 95 -23.56 16.88 26.03
C ASN A 95 -22.10 16.86 26.55
N GLY A 96 -21.26 15.97 26.01
CA GLY A 96 -19.86 15.85 26.43
C GLY A 96 -19.60 14.91 27.63
N SER A 97 -20.67 14.42 28.28
CA SER A 97 -20.59 13.63 29.51
C SER A 97 -20.32 12.14 29.29
N LEU A 98 -20.65 11.61 28.12
CA LEU A 98 -20.38 10.21 27.74
C LEU A 98 -19.29 10.13 26.68
N VAL A 99 -19.22 11.13 25.79
CA VAL A 99 -18.21 11.24 24.74
C VAL A 99 -17.61 12.64 24.81
N ASP A 100 -16.28 12.74 24.87
CA ASP A 100 -15.62 14.05 24.92
C ASP A 100 -15.62 14.78 23.57
N GLU A 101 -15.05 15.99 23.54
CA GLU A 101 -14.97 16.84 22.35
C GLU A 101 -14.18 16.21 21.18
N ASN A 102 -13.31 15.24 21.48
CA ASN A 102 -12.50 14.52 20.49
C ASN A 102 -13.18 13.22 20.00
N GLY A 103 -14.40 12.92 20.46
CA GLY A 103 -15.12 11.71 20.10
C GLY A 103 -14.73 10.48 20.94
N VAL A 104 -13.95 10.66 22.01
CA VAL A 104 -13.50 9.56 22.87
C VAL A 104 -14.54 9.27 23.94
N LYS A 105 -14.95 8.00 24.05
CA LYS A 105 -15.89 7.55 25.09
C LYS A 105 -15.25 7.61 26.49
N ARG A 106 -16.03 8.05 27.47
CA ARG A 106 -15.61 8.13 28.89
C ARG A 106 -15.93 6.87 29.68
N PHE A 107 -16.84 6.06 29.16
CA PHE A 107 -17.29 4.80 29.75
C PHE A 107 -17.31 3.72 28.66
N ASP A 108 -17.26 2.45 29.06
CA ASP A 108 -17.42 1.33 28.14
C ASP A 108 -18.87 0.87 28.10
N VAL A 109 -19.52 0.84 29.27
CA VAL A 109 -20.92 0.43 29.40
C VAL A 109 -21.72 1.55 30.09
N PHE A 110 -22.82 1.95 29.46
CA PHE A 110 -23.83 2.80 30.07
C PHE A 110 -25.11 2.00 30.34
N PHE A 111 -25.36 1.69 31.61
CA PHE A 111 -26.52 0.93 32.05
C PHE A 111 -27.70 1.87 32.35
N ALA A 112 -28.43 2.26 31.30
CA ALA A 112 -29.55 3.18 31.43
C ALA A 112 -30.78 2.53 32.08
N GLY A 113 -31.03 1.24 31.81
CA GLY A 113 -32.06 0.45 32.48
C GLY A 113 -33.48 0.99 32.29
N LEU A 114 -34.29 1.00 33.35
CA LEU A 114 -35.69 1.43 33.32
C LEU A 114 -35.83 2.91 33.75
N ILE A 115 -36.03 3.81 32.79
CA ILE A 115 -36.40 5.20 33.09
C ILE A 115 -37.91 5.42 33.06
N GLU A 116 -38.40 6.30 33.94
CA GLU A 116 -39.82 6.63 34.07
C GLU A 116 -40.18 8.01 33.49
N THR A 117 -39.19 8.73 32.97
CA THR A 117 -39.33 10.05 32.37
C THR A 117 -38.66 10.06 31.00
N ASN A 118 -39.26 10.74 30.03
CA ASN A 118 -38.72 10.81 28.66
C ASN A 118 -37.29 11.39 28.66
N LEU A 119 -36.47 10.91 27.71
CA LEU A 119 -35.19 11.56 27.40
C LEU A 119 -35.44 12.97 26.87
N SER A 120 -34.60 13.92 27.28
CA SER A 120 -34.46 15.20 26.58
C SER A 120 -33.78 14.97 25.22
N ASP A 121 -33.86 15.96 24.32
CA ASP A 121 -33.14 15.92 23.04
C ASP A 121 -31.62 15.82 23.25
N GLU A 122 -31.11 16.49 24.28
CA GLU A 122 -29.69 16.46 24.66
C GLU A 122 -29.27 15.06 25.11
N GLU A 123 -30.01 14.45 26.04
CA GLU A 123 -29.70 13.11 26.55
C GLU A 123 -29.76 12.06 25.43
N ALA A 124 -30.79 12.12 24.59
CA ALA A 124 -30.93 11.19 23.46
C ALA A 124 -29.81 11.36 22.44
N THR A 125 -29.37 12.60 22.18
CA THR A 125 -28.25 12.90 21.28
C THR A 125 -26.93 12.38 21.83
N GLU A 126 -26.64 12.64 23.11
CA GLU A 126 -25.39 12.18 23.75
C GLU A 126 -25.34 10.65 23.86
N LEU A 127 -26.44 9.99 24.22
CA LEU A 127 -26.54 8.53 24.22
C LEU A 127 -26.34 7.93 22.82
N ALA A 128 -26.87 8.57 21.77
CA ALA A 128 -26.64 8.14 20.40
C ALA A 128 -25.17 8.31 19.99
N LYS A 129 -24.52 9.42 20.38
CA LYS A 129 -23.08 9.60 20.18
C LYS A 129 -22.28 8.50 20.88
N PHE A 130 -22.61 8.21 22.14
CA PHE A 130 -21.95 7.17 22.92
C PHE A 130 -21.96 5.81 22.23
N VAL A 131 -23.13 5.37 21.74
CA VAL A 131 -23.23 4.11 20.99
C VAL A 131 -22.41 4.17 19.70
N ASN A 132 -22.50 5.25 18.91
CA ASN A 132 -21.73 5.38 17.67
C ASN A 132 -20.20 5.46 17.90
N SER A 133 -19.76 5.92 19.06
CA SER A 133 -18.35 5.95 19.49
C SER A 133 -17.84 4.63 20.07
N GLY A 134 -18.60 3.55 19.97
CA GLY A 134 -18.18 2.23 20.46
C GLY A 134 -18.65 1.88 21.88
N GLY A 135 -19.57 2.64 22.45
CA GLY A 135 -20.14 2.37 23.77
C GLY A 135 -21.23 1.29 23.75
N ILE A 136 -21.39 0.61 24.88
CA ILE A 136 -22.44 -0.42 25.08
C ILE A 136 -23.57 0.18 25.92
N LEU A 137 -24.77 0.23 25.35
CA LEU A 137 -25.96 0.80 25.97
C LEU A 137 -27.00 -0.29 26.25
N TYR A 138 -27.40 -0.40 27.52
CA TYR A 138 -28.50 -1.25 27.94
C TYR A 138 -29.73 -0.43 28.35
N ILE A 139 -30.88 -0.75 27.75
CA ILE A 139 -32.17 -0.11 28.07
C ILE A 139 -33.27 -1.15 28.30
N SER A 140 -34.25 -0.80 29.13
CA SER A 140 -35.38 -1.67 29.45
C SER A 140 -36.72 -0.94 29.56
N GLY A 141 -37.79 -1.61 29.15
CA GLY A 141 -39.18 -1.28 29.49
C GLY A 141 -39.71 -2.08 30.68
N GLU A 142 -40.92 -1.74 31.13
CA GLU A 142 -41.69 -2.51 32.11
C GLU A 142 -43.19 -2.21 31.91
N ASN A 143 -44.06 -3.12 32.35
CA ASN A 143 -45.51 -3.00 32.21
C ASN A 143 -46.18 -1.99 33.17
N ASN A 144 -45.51 -1.61 34.26
CA ASN A 144 -46.15 -0.96 35.40
C ASN A 144 -46.45 0.53 35.21
N THR A 145 -45.95 1.18 34.14
CA THR A 145 -46.29 2.56 33.81
C THR A 145 -46.42 2.79 32.29
N PRO A 146 -47.18 3.81 31.84
CA PRO A 146 -47.26 4.19 30.43
C PRO A 146 -45.92 4.65 29.83
N TYR A 147 -44.99 5.14 30.65
CA TYR A 147 -43.75 5.78 30.19
C TYR A 147 -42.53 4.84 30.16
N SER A 148 -42.58 3.74 30.92
CA SER A 148 -41.55 2.71 31.02
C SER A 148 -41.29 2.00 29.67
N GLY A 149 -40.24 2.39 28.96
CA GLY A 149 -39.92 1.92 27.60
C GLY A 149 -40.06 3.03 26.57
N PRO A 150 -41.28 3.56 26.30
CA PRO A 150 -41.49 4.66 25.35
C PRO A 150 -40.63 5.91 25.62
N ALA A 151 -40.17 6.12 26.85
CA ALA A 151 -39.19 7.15 27.19
C ALA A 151 -37.89 7.11 26.37
N TYR A 152 -37.53 5.97 25.79
CA TYR A 152 -36.36 5.79 24.90
C TYR A 152 -36.66 5.99 23.42
N ASN A 153 -37.91 6.21 23.01
CA ASN A 153 -38.24 6.28 21.58
C ASN A 153 -37.49 7.41 20.83
N LEU A 154 -37.16 8.51 21.53
CA LEU A 154 -36.34 9.59 20.97
C LEU A 154 -34.88 9.16 20.71
N LEU A 155 -34.31 8.27 21.53
CA LEU A 155 -32.98 7.72 21.29
C LEU A 155 -32.96 6.89 20.00
N PHE A 156 -34.00 6.10 19.76
CA PHE A 156 -34.12 5.31 18.52
C PHE A 156 -34.15 6.21 17.27
N GLU A 157 -34.82 7.37 17.36
CA GLU A 157 -34.79 8.40 16.31
C GLU A 157 -33.39 8.93 16.07
N LYS A 158 -32.65 9.26 17.14
CA LYS A 158 -31.27 9.76 17.05
C LYS A 158 -30.28 8.73 16.52
N LEU A 159 -30.54 7.44 16.74
CA LEU A 159 -29.79 6.32 16.19
C LEU A 159 -30.23 5.92 14.77
N GLY A 160 -31.26 6.56 14.22
CA GLY A 160 -31.76 6.28 12.87
C GLY A 160 -32.43 4.91 12.75
N ILE A 161 -33.02 4.38 13.83
CA ILE A 161 -33.76 3.10 13.79
C ILE A 161 -35.27 3.32 13.95
N ASN A 162 -36.06 2.52 13.25
CA ASN A 162 -37.53 2.57 13.18
C ASN A 162 -38.21 1.80 14.33
N ASP A 163 -37.41 1.17 15.18
CA ASP A 163 -37.87 0.39 16.32
C ASP A 163 -38.44 1.28 17.41
N ARG A 164 -39.47 0.79 18.10
CA ARG A 164 -40.18 1.56 19.12
C ARG A 164 -40.77 0.65 20.18
N PHE A 165 -40.76 1.12 21.42
CA PHE A 165 -41.66 0.59 22.44
C PHE A 165 -43.09 1.07 22.15
N ASP A 166 -44.05 0.16 22.27
CA ASP A 166 -45.46 0.48 22.17
C ASP A 166 -45.86 1.40 23.34
N VAL A 167 -46.66 2.42 23.04
CA VAL A 167 -47.12 3.40 24.03
C VAL A 167 -48.20 2.81 24.95
N VAL A 168 -49.00 1.86 24.43
CA VAL A 168 -50.15 1.27 25.15
C VAL A 168 -49.96 -0.23 25.35
N GLY A 169 -49.30 -0.89 24.40
CA GLY A 169 -49.12 -2.32 24.36
C GLY A 169 -48.31 -2.91 25.52
N VAL A 170 -49.00 -3.68 26.35
CA VAL A 170 -48.40 -4.50 27.40
C VAL A 170 -48.85 -5.93 27.18
N ASN A 171 -47.93 -6.89 27.31
CA ASN A 171 -48.30 -8.29 27.37
C ASN A 171 -48.37 -8.75 28.84
N PRO A 172 -49.57 -9.10 29.36
CA PRO A 172 -49.73 -9.54 30.73
C PRO A 172 -49.34 -11.01 30.88
N ASP A 173 -48.05 -11.31 30.83
CA ASP A 173 -47.56 -12.58 31.33
C ASP A 173 -47.60 -12.51 32.87
N GLY A 174 -48.43 -13.33 33.50
CA GLY A 174 -48.54 -13.44 34.95
C GLY A 174 -47.18 -13.73 35.62
N ASN A 175 -47.11 -13.55 36.95
CA ASN A 175 -45.90 -13.73 37.78
C ASN A 175 -44.92 -14.80 37.25
N LEU A 176 -43.64 -14.42 37.05
CA LEU A 176 -42.48 -15.22 36.64
C LEU A 176 -42.75 -16.28 35.56
N SER A 177 -42.55 -15.89 34.30
CA SER A 177 -42.62 -16.73 33.10
C SER A 177 -41.23 -17.07 32.55
N ILE A 178 -41.17 -18.05 31.63
CA ILE A 178 -39.94 -18.50 30.97
C ILE A 178 -40.10 -18.35 29.45
N SER A 179 -39.11 -17.72 28.81
CA SER A 179 -39.07 -17.53 27.36
C SER A 179 -38.65 -18.81 26.61
N LEU A 180 -38.77 -18.79 25.29
CA LEU A 180 -38.02 -19.69 24.43
C LEU A 180 -36.51 -19.39 24.55
N ALA A 181 -35.68 -20.41 24.31
CA ALA A 181 -34.24 -20.21 24.18
C ALA A 181 -33.95 -19.33 22.94
N PRO A 182 -32.86 -18.54 22.93
CA PRO A 182 -32.52 -17.70 21.80
C PRO A 182 -32.48 -18.47 20.49
N GLU A 183 -33.22 -17.98 19.49
CA GLU A 183 -33.27 -18.58 18.15
C GLU A 183 -32.01 -18.22 17.34
N ASN A 184 -31.36 -17.11 17.68
CA ASN A 184 -30.16 -16.58 17.02
C ASN A 184 -28.98 -16.48 18.00
N SER A 185 -27.78 -16.84 17.54
CA SER A 185 -26.54 -16.57 18.27
C SER A 185 -26.07 -15.14 18.01
N THR A 186 -25.77 -14.41 19.08
CA THR A 186 -25.12 -13.10 19.06
C THR A 186 -23.84 -13.16 19.87
N ILE A 187 -23.05 -12.10 19.79
CA ILE A 187 -21.83 -11.94 20.61
C ILE A 187 -22.13 -11.95 22.12
N VAL A 188 -23.39 -11.71 22.51
CA VAL A 188 -23.88 -11.76 23.90
C VAL A 188 -24.44 -13.15 24.23
N THR A 189 -25.24 -13.78 23.35
CA THR A 189 -25.80 -15.11 23.66
C THR A 189 -24.80 -16.25 23.55
N ASN A 190 -23.69 -16.04 22.82
CA ASN A 190 -22.57 -16.97 22.69
C ASN A 190 -21.26 -16.42 23.30
N GLY A 191 -21.38 -15.58 24.34
CA GLY A 191 -20.24 -15.00 25.03
C GLY A 191 -19.51 -15.97 25.97
N PRO A 192 -18.46 -15.49 26.66
CA PRO A 192 -17.55 -16.33 27.46
C PRO A 192 -18.22 -17.06 28.63
N PHE A 193 -19.40 -16.62 29.10
CA PHE A 193 -20.12 -17.22 30.22
C PHE A 193 -21.13 -18.31 29.82
N THR A 194 -20.78 -19.19 28.86
CA THR A 194 -21.58 -20.33 28.34
C THR A 194 -22.86 -19.92 27.56
N PRO A 195 -23.53 -20.84 26.82
CA PRO A 195 -24.69 -20.48 26.01
C PRO A 195 -25.86 -19.94 26.84
N VAL A 196 -26.37 -18.79 26.44
CA VAL A 196 -27.56 -18.17 27.02
C VAL A 196 -28.80 -18.97 26.56
N GLY A 197 -29.47 -19.67 27.48
CA GLY A 197 -30.71 -20.41 27.24
C GLY A 197 -32.00 -19.57 27.41
N SER A 198 -33.08 -20.20 27.87
CA SER A 198 -34.35 -19.51 28.16
C SER A 198 -34.25 -18.50 29.31
N PHE A 199 -34.89 -17.35 29.15
CA PHE A 199 -34.90 -16.26 30.11
C PHE A 199 -36.07 -16.33 31.06
N LYS A 200 -35.84 -15.94 32.30
CA LYS A 200 -36.89 -15.60 33.26
C LYS A 200 -37.34 -14.16 33.03
N HIS A 201 -38.64 -13.93 32.93
CA HIS A 201 -39.22 -12.60 32.78
C HIS A 201 -40.59 -12.52 33.45
N ASP A 202 -41.14 -11.33 33.60
CA ASP A 202 -42.55 -11.12 33.90
C ASP A 202 -43.24 -10.42 32.72
N SER A 203 -44.34 -9.74 33.00
CA SER A 203 -45.01 -8.88 32.03
C SER A 203 -44.06 -7.81 31.49
N TYR A 204 -44.00 -7.69 30.16
CA TYR A 204 -43.10 -6.78 29.48
C TYR A 204 -43.85 -5.74 28.65
N LYS A 205 -43.17 -4.64 28.37
CA LYS A 205 -43.58 -3.67 27.38
C LYS A 205 -43.38 -4.25 25.98
N MET A 206 -44.39 -4.18 25.13
CA MET A 206 -44.25 -4.63 23.75
C MET A 206 -43.26 -3.73 23.01
N PHE A 207 -42.39 -4.37 22.22
CA PHE A 207 -41.35 -3.71 21.45
C PHE A 207 -41.42 -4.17 20.00
N ASN A 208 -41.58 -3.21 19.10
CA ASN A 208 -41.46 -3.47 17.68
C ASN A 208 -39.97 -3.55 17.31
N HIS A 209 -39.63 -4.56 16.51
CA HIS A 209 -38.30 -4.85 16.01
C HIS A 209 -38.36 -4.90 14.47
N VAL A 210 -38.04 -3.78 13.85
CA VAL A 210 -37.83 -3.64 12.40
C VAL A 210 -36.34 -3.73 12.08
N ASP A 211 -35.51 -3.03 12.87
CA ASP A 211 -34.09 -2.81 12.61
C ASP A 211 -33.16 -3.51 13.63
N THR A 212 -33.66 -3.89 14.80
CA THR A 212 -32.95 -4.73 15.78
C THR A 212 -33.23 -6.21 15.55
N ILE A 213 -32.27 -7.04 15.97
CA ILE A 213 -32.37 -8.48 15.89
C ILE A 213 -33.14 -8.99 17.11
N PRO A 214 -34.28 -9.66 16.94
CA PRO A 214 -35.00 -10.28 18.05
C PRO A 214 -34.25 -11.53 18.52
N ILE A 215 -33.86 -11.54 19.79
CA ILE A 215 -33.00 -12.59 20.36
C ILE A 215 -33.82 -13.56 21.18
N VAL A 216 -34.68 -13.03 22.06
CA VAL A 216 -35.45 -13.83 23.02
C VAL A 216 -36.92 -13.58 22.79
N ARG A 217 -37.69 -14.67 22.66
CA ARG A 217 -39.13 -14.61 22.43
C ARG A 217 -39.90 -15.37 23.50
N THR A 218 -41.12 -14.94 23.79
CA THR A 218 -42.08 -15.73 24.56
C THR A 218 -42.56 -16.94 23.77
N THR A 219 -43.24 -17.87 24.45
CA THR A 219 -43.98 -18.98 23.81
C THR A 219 -45.08 -18.50 22.85
N SER A 220 -45.54 -17.25 22.99
CA SER A 220 -46.48 -16.59 22.06
C SER A 220 -45.77 -15.79 20.96
N ASN A 221 -44.46 -16.02 20.76
CA ASN A 221 -43.61 -15.43 19.72
C ASN A 221 -43.32 -13.91 19.82
N ASN A 222 -43.74 -13.26 20.91
CA ASN A 222 -43.44 -11.85 21.17
C ASN A 222 -42.01 -11.66 21.68
N VAL A 223 -41.37 -10.57 21.31
CA VAL A 223 -39.96 -10.27 21.62
C VAL A 223 -39.80 -9.71 23.04
N ILE A 224 -38.86 -10.27 23.79
CA ILE A 224 -38.46 -9.82 25.12
C ILE A 224 -37.10 -9.11 25.05
N VAL A 225 -36.17 -9.61 24.25
CA VAL A 225 -34.83 -9.05 24.10
C VAL A 225 -34.55 -8.84 22.62
N ALA A 226 -34.07 -7.65 22.27
CA ALA A 226 -33.62 -7.29 20.94
C ALA A 226 -32.27 -6.56 20.99
N GLU A 227 -31.42 -6.79 20.00
CA GLU A 227 -30.04 -6.29 19.98
C GLU A 227 -29.68 -5.65 18.63
N LYS A 228 -28.76 -4.70 18.64
CA LYS A 228 -28.16 -4.14 17.42
C LYS A 228 -26.74 -3.64 17.66
N ALA A 229 -25.84 -3.95 16.73
CA ALA A 229 -24.47 -3.42 16.72
C ALA A 229 -24.37 -2.13 15.88
N PHE A 230 -23.46 -1.24 16.27
CA PHE A 230 -23.15 0.04 15.62
C PHE A 230 -21.61 0.18 15.50
N GLY A 231 -21.01 -0.49 14.51
CA GLY A 231 -19.54 -0.62 14.45
C GLY A 231 -19.03 -1.33 15.71
N ALA A 232 -18.18 -0.66 16.49
CA ALA A 232 -17.72 -1.15 17.79
C ALA A 232 -18.77 -0.99 18.92
N GLY A 233 -19.86 -0.26 18.69
CA GLY A 233 -20.90 0.03 19.67
C GLY A 233 -22.00 -1.02 19.70
N TYR A 234 -22.76 -1.04 20.80
CA TYR A 234 -23.78 -2.07 21.00
C TYR A 234 -25.00 -1.54 21.75
N LEU A 235 -26.20 -1.90 21.27
CA LEU A 235 -27.48 -1.58 21.90
C LEU A 235 -28.20 -2.88 22.27
N SER A 236 -28.52 -3.04 23.56
CA SER A 236 -29.38 -4.12 24.08
C SER A 236 -30.67 -3.53 24.63
N VAL A 237 -31.80 -4.02 24.13
CA VAL A 237 -33.15 -3.55 24.45
C VAL A 237 -33.95 -4.69 25.03
N THR A 238 -34.56 -4.47 26.19
CA THR A 238 -35.41 -5.48 26.84
C THR A 238 -36.79 -4.93 27.15
N GLY A 239 -37.84 -5.73 26.91
CA GLY A 239 -39.21 -5.37 27.25
C GLY A 239 -39.52 -5.43 28.75
N ALA A 240 -38.74 -6.22 29.50
CA ALA A 240 -38.85 -6.38 30.95
C ALA A 240 -37.52 -6.11 31.64
N THR A 241 -37.58 -5.73 32.92
CA THR A 241 -36.42 -5.52 33.79
C THR A 241 -35.83 -6.86 34.28
N ILE A 242 -35.36 -7.67 33.35
CA ILE A 242 -34.84 -9.04 33.58
C ILE A 242 -33.52 -9.08 34.36
N TYR A 243 -32.93 -7.92 34.62
CA TYR A 243 -31.71 -7.71 35.41
C TYR A 243 -31.95 -7.56 36.93
N ARG A 244 -33.21 -7.58 37.38
CA ARG A 244 -33.55 -7.52 38.80
C ARG A 244 -33.32 -8.87 39.46
N ASP A 245 -32.90 -8.87 40.72
CA ASP A 245 -32.49 -10.07 41.48
C ASP A 245 -33.55 -11.18 41.53
N ARG A 246 -34.83 -10.84 41.44
CA ARG A 246 -35.92 -11.83 41.35
C ARG A 246 -35.83 -12.72 40.11
N PHE A 247 -35.35 -12.16 39.01
CA PHE A 247 -35.24 -12.83 37.70
C PHE A 247 -33.81 -13.30 37.44
N LEU A 248 -32.85 -12.67 38.11
CA LEU A 248 -31.43 -12.85 37.90
C LEU A 248 -30.96 -14.21 38.46
N GLY A 249 -30.68 -15.16 37.57
CA GLY A 249 -30.07 -16.44 37.90
C GLY A 249 -29.85 -17.31 36.66
N GLY A 250 -28.80 -18.12 36.66
CA GLY A 250 -28.40 -18.95 35.53
C GLY A 250 -28.25 -18.11 34.25
N THR A 251 -29.07 -18.41 33.25
CA THR A 251 -29.04 -17.77 31.93
C THR A 251 -29.18 -16.25 31.93
N ASN A 252 -30.11 -15.66 32.71
CA ASN A 252 -30.26 -14.20 32.74
C ASN A 252 -28.96 -13.52 33.21
N MET A 253 -28.26 -14.14 34.19
CA MET A 253 -26.98 -13.65 34.66
C MET A 253 -25.92 -13.74 33.55
N ASN A 254 -25.78 -14.91 32.92
CA ASN A 254 -24.81 -15.12 31.84
C ASN A 254 -24.99 -14.12 30.70
N TYR A 255 -26.24 -13.77 30.36
CA TYR A 255 -26.53 -12.73 29.38
C TYR A 255 -25.89 -11.39 29.74
N PHE A 256 -26.11 -10.91 30.96
CA PHE A 256 -25.52 -9.64 31.40
C PHE A 256 -24.01 -9.73 31.56
N LEU A 257 -23.46 -10.83 32.10
CA LEU A 257 -22.00 -11.01 32.16
C LEU A 257 -21.39 -10.97 30.76
N ASN A 258 -22.03 -11.59 29.76
CA ASN A 258 -21.59 -11.53 28.36
C ASN A 258 -21.73 -10.13 27.75
N LEU A 259 -22.79 -9.39 28.10
CA LEU A 259 -23.03 -8.02 27.63
C LEU A 259 -21.95 -7.06 28.16
N PHE A 260 -21.64 -7.15 29.46
CA PHE A 260 -20.57 -6.35 30.07
C PHE A 260 -19.18 -6.78 29.57
N ALA A 261 -18.99 -8.07 29.29
CA ALA A 261 -17.77 -8.57 28.65
C ALA A 261 -17.51 -7.99 27.24
N LEU A 262 -18.46 -7.27 26.63
CA LEU A 262 -18.20 -6.49 25.42
C LEU A 262 -17.35 -5.25 25.71
N GLY A 263 -17.47 -4.68 26.90
CA GLY A 263 -16.75 -3.46 27.31
C GLY A 263 -15.32 -3.73 27.72
N CYS A 264 -14.98 -4.99 27.98
CA CYS A 264 -13.59 -5.43 28.10
C CYS A 264 -13.07 -5.45 26.68
N ASN A 265 -12.21 -4.49 26.29
CA ASN A 265 -11.60 -4.34 24.96
C ASN A 265 -11.56 -5.67 24.21
N ARG A 266 -12.67 -6.02 23.54
CA ARG A 266 -12.73 -7.25 22.76
C ARG A 266 -11.93 -6.90 21.53
N GLU A 267 -10.84 -7.63 21.36
CA GLU A 267 -10.12 -7.84 20.10
C GLU A 267 -10.69 -6.98 18.98
N SER A 268 -10.12 -5.78 18.79
CA SER A 268 -10.52 -4.89 17.71
C SER A 268 -10.62 -5.73 16.43
N MET A 269 -11.76 -5.66 15.73
CA MET A 269 -11.98 -6.47 14.54
C MET A 269 -12.43 -5.56 13.40
N LYS A 270 -11.66 -5.57 12.32
CA LYS A 270 -12.00 -4.89 11.07
C LYS A 270 -11.67 -5.80 9.91
N ILE A 271 -12.61 -6.00 9.00
CA ILE A 271 -12.45 -6.81 7.79
C ILE A 271 -12.89 -5.97 6.59
N LEU A 272 -11.99 -5.82 5.62
CA LEU A 272 -12.25 -5.16 4.34
C LEU A 272 -12.84 -6.14 3.34
N ASP A 273 -13.63 -5.68 2.37
CA ASP A 273 -14.16 -6.53 1.30
C ASP A 273 -13.16 -6.68 0.13
N VAL A 274 -11.97 -7.20 0.44
CA VAL A 274 -10.96 -7.49 -0.59
C VAL A 274 -11.37 -8.75 -1.36
N PRO A 275 -11.46 -8.71 -2.70
CA PRO A 275 -11.76 -9.89 -3.52
C PRO A 275 -10.68 -10.94 -3.32
N SER A 276 -11.08 -12.22 -3.31
CA SER A 276 -10.16 -13.34 -3.18
C SER A 276 -9.93 -13.99 -4.54
N PHE A 277 -8.67 -13.96 -4.99
CA PHE A 277 -8.23 -14.67 -6.18
C PHE A 277 -7.25 -15.78 -5.80
N LYS A 278 -7.17 -16.79 -6.68
CA LYS A 278 -6.32 -17.96 -6.49
C LYS A 278 -5.29 -18.05 -7.60
N GLN A 279 -4.09 -18.50 -7.28
CA GLN A 279 -3.07 -18.80 -8.27
C GLN A 279 -3.31 -20.19 -8.89
N GLY A 280 -3.87 -21.11 -8.10
CA GLY A 280 -4.23 -22.48 -8.44
C GLY A 280 -5.00 -23.11 -7.28
N LEU A 281 -5.82 -24.14 -7.52
CA LEU A 281 -6.49 -24.89 -6.45
C LEU A 281 -6.27 -26.39 -6.59
N PHE A 282 -5.86 -27.04 -5.50
CA PHE A 282 -5.64 -28.48 -5.48
C PHE A 282 -6.90 -29.29 -5.92
N PRO A 283 -6.76 -30.32 -6.77
CA PRO A 283 -5.53 -30.73 -7.46
C PRO A 283 -5.19 -29.77 -8.61
N TYR A 284 -4.00 -29.16 -8.55
CA TYR A 284 -3.49 -28.23 -9.55
C TYR A 284 -3.37 -28.96 -10.90
N ASN A 285 -4.20 -28.61 -11.89
CA ASN A 285 -4.39 -29.22 -13.23
C ASN A 285 -5.88 -29.40 -13.63
N ASN A 286 -6.81 -28.91 -12.83
CA ASN A 286 -8.24 -28.99 -13.09
C ASN A 286 -8.79 -27.76 -13.85
N ASN A 287 -7.91 -26.84 -14.26
CA ASN A 287 -8.23 -25.57 -14.89
C ASN A 287 -9.11 -24.67 -14.01
N SER A 288 -8.87 -24.69 -12.69
CA SER A 288 -9.59 -23.90 -11.69
C SER A 288 -8.63 -23.19 -10.72
N PRO A 289 -8.37 -21.90 -10.94
CA PRO A 289 -8.94 -21.02 -11.98
C PRO A 289 -8.35 -21.29 -13.38
N ALA A 290 -8.97 -20.71 -14.42
CA ALA A 290 -8.63 -20.97 -15.82
C ALA A 290 -7.17 -20.64 -16.20
N TRP A 291 -6.49 -19.79 -15.42
CA TRP A 291 -5.11 -19.39 -15.65
C TRP A 291 -4.10 -20.26 -14.90
N GLU A 292 -4.50 -21.24 -14.08
CA GLU A 292 -3.57 -21.96 -13.20
C GLU A 292 -2.43 -22.68 -13.96
N GLY A 293 -2.69 -23.10 -15.20
CA GLY A 293 -1.71 -23.75 -16.08
C GLY A 293 -1.03 -22.82 -17.08
N GLU A 294 -1.26 -21.50 -17.00
CA GLU A 294 -0.53 -20.54 -17.83
C GLU A 294 0.92 -20.41 -17.35
N VAL A 295 1.82 -20.16 -18.30
CA VAL A 295 3.25 -19.94 -18.01
C VAL A 295 3.42 -18.63 -17.22
N TYR A 296 4.18 -18.70 -16.13
CA TYR A 296 4.54 -17.58 -15.29
C TYR A 296 5.97 -17.11 -15.61
N ASP A 297 6.13 -15.82 -15.90
CA ASP A 297 7.42 -15.17 -16.21
C ASP A 297 8.38 -16.02 -17.06
N ASP A 298 7.93 -16.52 -18.20
CA ASP A 298 8.74 -17.37 -19.07
C ASP A 298 9.47 -18.52 -18.34
N GLY A 299 8.88 -19.09 -17.28
CA GLY A 299 9.47 -20.20 -16.53
C GLY A 299 9.71 -21.47 -17.37
N ASP A 300 9.16 -21.52 -18.59
CA ASP A 300 9.47 -22.54 -19.60
C ASP A 300 10.81 -22.29 -20.34
N LYS A 301 11.36 -21.07 -20.22
CA LYS A 301 12.61 -20.61 -20.86
C LYS A 301 13.71 -20.26 -19.86
N GLN A 302 13.39 -20.10 -18.58
CA GLN A 302 14.35 -19.89 -17.49
C GLN A 302 14.10 -20.84 -16.33
N THR A 303 15.11 -21.05 -15.49
CA THR A 303 14.96 -21.89 -14.29
C THR A 303 14.52 -21.02 -13.11
N LEU A 304 13.29 -21.22 -12.64
CA LEU A 304 12.75 -20.60 -11.43
C LEU A 304 12.59 -21.65 -10.32
N ASP A 305 12.74 -21.23 -9.06
CA ASP A 305 12.63 -22.13 -7.91
C ASP A 305 11.20 -22.63 -7.65
N CYS A 306 10.19 -21.84 -8.01
CA CYS A 306 8.80 -22.21 -7.81
C CYS A 306 8.29 -23.18 -8.88
N GLY A 307 8.82 -23.16 -10.11
CA GLY A 307 8.27 -23.91 -11.25
C GLY A 307 8.10 -23.03 -12.48
N ASP A 308 7.19 -23.39 -13.38
CA ASP A 308 6.96 -22.66 -14.64
C ASP A 308 5.54 -22.10 -14.79
N SER A 309 4.61 -22.52 -13.92
CA SER A 309 3.19 -22.21 -14.04
C SER A 309 2.69 -21.19 -13.02
N MET A 310 1.55 -20.58 -13.33
CA MET A 310 0.82 -19.71 -12.40
C MET A 310 0.45 -20.42 -11.09
N ALA A 311 0.01 -21.68 -11.16
CA ALA A 311 -0.32 -22.48 -9.98
C ALA A 311 0.86 -22.59 -9.01
N GLU A 312 2.07 -22.71 -9.55
CA GLU A 312 3.30 -22.88 -8.79
C GLU A 312 3.84 -21.55 -8.25
N CYS A 313 3.89 -20.51 -9.09
CA CYS A 313 4.69 -19.31 -8.85
C CYS A 313 3.91 -18.02 -8.53
N ALA A 314 2.63 -17.90 -8.88
CA ALA A 314 1.98 -16.59 -9.02
C ALA A 314 1.41 -15.96 -7.73
N CYS A 315 1.96 -16.28 -6.56
CA CYS A 315 1.45 -15.76 -5.28
C CYS A 315 1.51 -14.22 -5.18
N ALA A 316 2.63 -13.63 -5.60
CA ALA A 316 2.85 -12.18 -5.59
C ALA A 316 1.92 -11.46 -6.58
N LEU A 317 1.87 -11.91 -7.84
CA LEU A 317 1.01 -11.35 -8.87
C LEU A 317 -0.47 -11.44 -8.48
N THR A 318 -0.91 -12.60 -7.97
CA THR A 318 -2.30 -12.84 -7.56
C THR A 318 -2.69 -11.92 -6.41
N SER A 319 -1.78 -11.70 -5.44
CA SER A 319 -1.96 -10.74 -4.35
C SER A 319 -2.02 -9.29 -4.83
N ALA A 320 -1.12 -8.89 -5.74
CA ALA A 320 -1.15 -7.57 -6.38
C ALA A 320 -2.47 -7.31 -7.11
N THR A 321 -2.98 -8.31 -7.82
CA THR A 321 -4.25 -8.25 -8.56
C THR A 321 -5.44 -8.07 -7.63
N MET A 322 -5.48 -8.77 -6.48
CA MET A 322 -6.53 -8.58 -5.46
C MET A 322 -6.56 -7.14 -4.96
N VAL A 323 -5.38 -6.56 -4.69
CA VAL A 323 -5.26 -5.17 -4.21
C VAL A 323 -5.64 -4.16 -5.30
N ALA A 324 -5.25 -4.38 -6.56
CA ALA A 324 -5.68 -3.52 -7.67
C ALA A 324 -7.20 -3.52 -7.83
N LYS A 325 -7.83 -4.69 -7.78
CA LYS A 325 -9.29 -4.82 -7.91
C LYS A 325 -10.03 -4.21 -6.73
N TYR A 326 -9.53 -4.38 -5.50
CA TYR A 326 -10.06 -3.70 -4.32
C TYR A 326 -10.02 -2.18 -4.46
N ASN A 327 -8.94 -1.65 -5.02
CA ASN A 327 -8.81 -0.22 -5.29
C ASN A 327 -9.63 0.25 -6.50
N GLY A 328 -10.48 -0.57 -7.12
CA GLY A 328 -11.37 -0.15 -8.20
C GLY A 328 -10.79 -0.26 -9.61
N ILE A 329 -9.63 -0.88 -9.79
CA ILE A 329 -9.11 -1.21 -11.13
C ILE A 329 -9.87 -2.44 -11.63
N SER A 330 -10.89 -2.20 -12.46
CA SER A 330 -11.84 -3.24 -12.86
C SER A 330 -11.60 -3.77 -14.27
N LEU A 331 -11.08 -2.92 -15.16
CA LEU A 331 -10.68 -3.25 -16.51
C LEU A 331 -9.20 -2.95 -16.73
N ASP A 332 -8.56 -3.72 -17.60
CA ASP A 332 -7.20 -3.44 -18.07
C ASP A 332 -7.19 -2.44 -19.25
N ALA A 333 -6.02 -2.20 -19.81
CA ALA A 333 -5.81 -1.30 -20.95
C ALA A 333 -6.50 -1.76 -22.25
N ASP A 334 -6.85 -3.04 -22.34
CA ASP A 334 -7.50 -3.70 -23.48
C ASP A 334 -9.02 -3.91 -23.20
N LYS A 335 -9.56 -3.30 -22.13
CA LYS A 335 -10.97 -3.35 -21.68
C LYS A 335 -11.43 -4.75 -21.24
N VAL A 336 -10.50 -5.60 -20.80
CA VAL A 336 -10.78 -6.92 -20.25
C VAL A 336 -10.86 -6.82 -18.72
N SER A 337 -11.76 -7.59 -18.10
CA SER A 337 -11.85 -7.64 -16.64
C SER A 337 -10.53 -8.07 -16.01
N VAL A 338 -10.08 -7.32 -15.00
CA VAL A 338 -8.85 -7.63 -14.26
C VAL A 338 -9.02 -8.89 -13.41
N ASP A 339 -8.13 -9.84 -13.63
CA ASP A 339 -7.89 -11.07 -12.88
C ASP A 339 -6.39 -11.49 -13.01
N PRO A 340 -5.91 -12.50 -12.25
CA PRO A 340 -4.49 -12.85 -12.30
C PRO A 340 -4.00 -13.31 -13.68
N GLY A 341 -4.83 -13.95 -14.50
CA GLY A 341 -4.44 -14.38 -15.85
C GLY A 341 -4.24 -13.19 -16.79
N THR A 342 -5.19 -12.26 -16.82
CA THR A 342 -5.08 -11.01 -17.59
C THR A 342 -3.93 -10.13 -17.10
N ALA A 343 -3.69 -10.06 -15.79
CA ALA A 343 -2.51 -9.40 -15.24
C ALA A 343 -1.21 -10.10 -15.69
N ASN A 344 -1.14 -11.43 -15.66
CA ASN A 344 0.03 -12.20 -16.11
C ASN A 344 0.33 -11.93 -17.60
N ILE A 345 -0.69 -11.88 -18.45
CA ILE A 345 -0.54 -11.54 -19.88
C ILE A 345 0.10 -10.15 -20.05
N TYR A 346 -0.33 -9.15 -19.28
CA TYR A 346 0.28 -7.82 -19.33
C TYR A 346 1.72 -7.82 -18.79
N PHE A 347 1.95 -8.51 -17.67
CA PHE A 347 3.26 -8.55 -17.02
C PHE A 347 4.31 -9.24 -17.92
N ASN A 348 3.93 -10.26 -18.70
CA ASN A 348 4.82 -10.94 -19.65
C ASN A 348 5.11 -10.13 -20.95
N LYS A 349 4.45 -8.99 -21.19
CA LYS A 349 4.75 -8.16 -22.38
C LYS A 349 6.22 -7.70 -22.34
N GLY A 350 6.84 -7.61 -23.51
CA GLY A 350 8.24 -7.19 -23.62
C GLY A 350 9.26 -8.19 -23.06
N SER A 351 8.88 -9.47 -22.93
CA SER A 351 9.82 -10.49 -22.47
C SER A 351 11.04 -10.64 -23.38
N THR A 352 12.23 -10.63 -22.79
CA THR A 352 13.50 -10.90 -23.45
C THR A 352 14.54 -11.44 -22.49
N GLN A 353 15.51 -12.17 -23.03
CA GLN A 353 16.71 -12.60 -22.32
C GLN A 353 17.64 -11.40 -22.10
N VAL A 354 18.18 -11.26 -20.88
CA VAL A 354 19.09 -10.15 -20.53
C VAL A 354 20.51 -10.50 -20.93
N GLY A 355 21.02 -9.85 -21.97
CA GLY A 355 22.37 -10.09 -22.49
C GLY A 355 22.59 -11.54 -22.92
N ASN A 356 23.70 -12.14 -22.50
CA ASN A 356 24.01 -13.56 -22.73
C ASN A 356 23.83 -14.42 -21.46
N THR A 357 23.00 -13.96 -20.51
CA THR A 357 22.77 -14.64 -19.21
C THR A 357 21.58 -15.60 -19.30
N SER A 358 21.31 -16.40 -18.27
CA SER A 358 20.10 -17.24 -18.19
C SER A 358 18.86 -16.48 -17.71
N VAL A 359 18.95 -15.17 -17.51
CA VAL A 359 17.90 -14.33 -16.93
C VAL A 359 16.96 -13.84 -18.01
N TYR A 360 15.66 -13.96 -17.76
CA TYR A 360 14.64 -13.27 -18.52
C TYR A 360 14.05 -12.15 -17.68
N ARG A 361 13.66 -11.09 -18.40
CA ARG A 361 12.90 -9.97 -17.85
C ARG A 361 11.74 -9.69 -18.77
N SER A 362 10.71 -9.07 -18.20
CA SER A 362 9.53 -8.59 -18.91
C SER A 362 9.05 -7.29 -18.27
N PHE A 363 7.93 -6.76 -18.72
CA PHE A 363 7.33 -5.56 -18.13
C PHE A 363 7.07 -5.73 -16.63
N GLY A 364 6.60 -6.90 -16.22
CA GLY A 364 6.16 -7.15 -14.86
C GLY A 364 7.08 -8.02 -14.02
N TYR A 365 8.12 -8.60 -14.62
CA TYR A 365 8.97 -9.56 -13.93
C TYR A 365 10.45 -9.39 -14.26
N TYR A 366 11.28 -9.86 -13.33
CA TYR A 366 12.71 -10.06 -13.52
C TYR A 366 13.12 -11.32 -12.77
N ASN A 367 13.59 -12.36 -13.47
CA ASN A 367 14.04 -13.63 -12.89
C ASN A 367 13.02 -14.23 -11.88
N GLY A 368 11.75 -14.31 -12.26
CA GLY A 368 10.62 -14.82 -11.48
C GLY A 368 10.02 -13.82 -10.48
N SER A 369 10.73 -12.74 -10.14
CA SER A 369 10.28 -11.77 -9.14
C SER A 369 9.35 -10.72 -9.75
N VAL A 370 8.25 -10.41 -9.06
CA VAL A 370 7.30 -9.36 -9.45
C VAL A 370 7.93 -7.98 -9.30
N ARG A 371 7.86 -7.18 -10.36
CA ARG A 371 8.15 -5.75 -10.33
C ARG A 371 6.96 -5.01 -9.73
N TRP A 372 6.95 -4.81 -8.42
CA TRP A 372 5.83 -4.19 -7.69
C TRP A 372 5.42 -2.83 -8.28
N ASN A 373 6.39 -2.03 -8.74
CA ASN A 373 6.11 -0.73 -9.37
C ASN A 373 5.19 -0.84 -10.60
N ARG A 374 5.23 -1.99 -11.30
CA ARG A 374 4.49 -2.20 -12.55
C ARG A 374 2.97 -2.22 -12.36
N LEU A 375 2.48 -2.51 -11.15
CA LEU A 375 1.04 -2.41 -10.87
C LEU A 375 0.52 -0.97 -11.00
N SER A 376 1.35 0.01 -10.66
CA SER A 376 1.05 1.44 -10.81
C SER A 376 0.91 1.80 -12.29
N ASP A 377 1.87 1.39 -13.13
CA ASP A 377 1.80 1.59 -14.57
C ASP A 377 0.59 0.90 -15.20
N TYR A 378 0.29 -0.32 -14.75
CA TYR A 378 -0.89 -1.06 -15.19
C TYR A 378 -2.17 -0.28 -14.91
N SER A 379 -2.31 0.28 -13.70
CA SER A 379 -3.46 1.11 -13.33
C SER A 379 -3.53 2.42 -14.13
N TRP A 380 -2.39 3.05 -14.40
CA TRP A 380 -2.29 4.27 -15.19
C TRP A 380 -2.72 4.02 -16.64
N LEU A 381 -2.18 2.97 -17.27
CA LEU A 381 -2.49 2.65 -18.67
C LEU A 381 -3.96 2.27 -18.82
N ALA A 382 -4.49 1.51 -17.86
CA ALA A 382 -5.89 1.16 -17.82
C ALA A 382 -6.81 2.39 -17.61
N TYR A 383 -6.39 3.39 -16.82
CA TYR A 383 -7.09 4.67 -16.77
C TYR A 383 -7.02 5.42 -18.11
N PHE A 384 -5.81 5.57 -18.66
CA PHE A 384 -5.56 6.38 -19.85
C PHE A 384 -6.34 5.89 -21.07
N ASN A 385 -6.38 4.58 -21.29
CA ASN A 385 -7.04 3.98 -22.45
C ASN A 385 -8.58 3.92 -22.34
N ASN A 386 -9.12 3.97 -21.11
CA ASN A 386 -10.54 3.75 -20.88
C ASN A 386 -11.32 5.05 -20.55
N LYS A 387 -10.62 6.13 -20.17
CA LYS A 387 -11.24 7.40 -19.76
C LYS A 387 -12.13 8.02 -20.84
N ASP A 388 -11.75 7.92 -22.11
CA ASP A 388 -12.48 8.54 -23.23
C ASP A 388 -13.77 7.78 -23.59
N ASP A 389 -13.88 6.52 -23.17
CA ASP A 389 -15.08 5.69 -23.32
C ASP A 389 -16.04 5.80 -22.13
N GLY A 390 -15.79 6.73 -21.20
CA GLY A 390 -16.63 6.97 -20.03
C GLY A 390 -16.41 5.99 -18.87
N VAL A 391 -15.38 5.14 -18.93
CA VAL A 391 -14.97 4.29 -17.80
C VAL A 391 -13.90 5.03 -16.99
N ILE A 392 -14.31 5.58 -15.85
CA ILE A 392 -13.39 6.26 -14.93
C ILE A 392 -13.03 5.28 -13.81
N GLN A 393 -11.78 4.84 -13.79
CA GLN A 393 -11.19 4.02 -12.74
C GLN A 393 -9.95 4.73 -12.17
N PRO A 394 -9.59 4.51 -10.89
CA PRO A 394 -8.50 5.24 -10.27
C PRO A 394 -7.13 4.82 -10.81
N LYS A 395 -6.10 5.55 -10.41
CA LYS A 395 -4.69 5.16 -10.59
C LYS A 395 -4.10 4.84 -9.23
N LEU A 396 -3.08 3.99 -9.17
CA LEU A 396 -2.35 3.63 -7.96
C LEU A 396 -1.00 4.35 -7.90
N GLU A 397 -0.59 4.78 -6.71
CA GLU A 397 0.77 5.26 -6.43
C GLU A 397 1.79 4.14 -6.57
N LEU A 398 3.06 4.53 -6.72
CA LEU A 398 4.18 3.61 -6.56
C LEU A 398 4.11 2.93 -5.18
N PRO A 399 4.36 1.61 -5.11
CA PRO A 399 4.18 0.80 -3.91
C PRO A 399 4.98 1.36 -2.74
N ASN A 400 4.36 1.42 -1.57
CA ASN A 400 5.09 1.64 -0.33
C ASN A 400 5.51 0.29 0.24
N ILE A 401 6.83 0.05 0.30
CA ILE A 401 7.45 -1.19 0.76
C ILE A 401 8.14 -0.94 2.10
N GLU A 402 7.67 -1.62 3.13
CA GLU A 402 8.13 -1.42 4.50
C GLU A 402 8.39 -2.76 5.21
N SER A 403 9.15 -2.72 6.30
CA SER A 403 9.22 -3.84 7.24
C SER A 403 7.87 -4.03 7.93
N TYR A 404 7.51 -5.28 8.23
CA TYR A 404 6.27 -5.59 8.94
C TYR A 404 6.27 -4.95 10.33
N ASP A 405 5.15 -4.31 10.65
CA ASP A 405 4.79 -3.86 11.99
C ASP A 405 3.27 -4.06 12.16
N LEU A 406 2.88 -4.83 13.18
CA LEU A 406 1.47 -5.16 13.41
C LEU A 406 0.60 -3.91 13.62
N THR A 407 1.12 -2.90 14.32
CA THR A 407 0.41 -1.65 14.57
C THR A 407 0.18 -0.88 13.27
N LYS A 408 1.18 -0.83 12.39
CA LYS A 408 1.05 -0.24 11.05
C LYS A 408 0.06 -1.02 10.18
N VAL A 409 0.12 -2.36 10.19
CA VAL A 409 -0.84 -3.19 9.44
C VAL A 409 -2.27 -2.87 9.87
N LYS A 410 -2.55 -2.85 11.18
CA LYS A 410 -3.89 -2.50 11.69
C LYS A 410 -4.28 -1.08 11.29
N SER A 411 -3.37 -0.12 11.37
CA SER A 411 -3.60 1.26 10.93
C SER A 411 -3.93 1.38 9.44
N TYR A 412 -3.27 0.61 8.58
CA TYR A 412 -3.61 0.54 7.15
C TYR A 412 -5.00 -0.04 6.92
N ILE A 413 -5.33 -1.15 7.59
CA ILE A 413 -6.68 -1.73 7.53
C ILE A 413 -7.73 -0.73 8.04
N ASP A 414 -7.45 0.01 9.11
CA ASP A 414 -8.32 1.07 9.65
C ASP A 414 -8.52 2.22 8.66
N GLN A 415 -7.54 2.47 7.80
CA GLN A 415 -7.61 3.41 6.68
C GLN A 415 -8.13 2.81 5.37
N GLU A 416 -8.65 1.58 5.40
CA GLU A 416 -9.17 0.87 4.21
C GLU A 416 -8.08 0.61 3.15
N VAL A 417 -6.86 0.33 3.61
CA VAL A 417 -5.72 -0.04 2.76
C VAL A 417 -5.34 -1.50 3.06
N PRO A 418 -5.61 -2.46 2.15
CA PRO A 418 -5.16 -3.83 2.32
C PRO A 418 -3.64 -3.93 2.18
N VAL A 419 -3.06 -4.92 2.85
CA VAL A 419 -1.60 -5.09 2.93
C VAL A 419 -1.20 -6.40 2.28
N ILE A 420 -0.29 -6.36 1.31
CA ILE A 420 0.35 -7.57 0.78
C ILE A 420 1.51 -7.92 1.73
N LEU A 421 1.49 -9.10 2.33
CA LEU A 421 2.41 -9.50 3.39
C LEU A 421 3.22 -10.72 2.96
N LYS A 422 4.54 -10.63 3.16
CA LYS A 422 5.46 -11.76 2.95
C LYS A 422 5.41 -12.72 4.14
N VAL A 423 5.12 -13.98 3.86
CA VAL A 423 4.91 -15.02 4.88
C VAL A 423 5.70 -16.29 4.57
N THR A 424 5.79 -17.16 5.58
CA THR A 424 6.51 -18.43 5.52
C THR A 424 5.78 -19.48 6.34
N LYS A 425 5.94 -20.75 5.97
CA LYS A 425 5.58 -21.89 6.82
C LYS A 425 6.54 -23.06 6.57
N PRO A 426 6.65 -24.04 7.49
CA PRO A 426 7.52 -25.19 7.30
C PRO A 426 7.27 -25.90 5.96
N GLY A 427 8.34 -26.08 5.15
CA GLY A 427 8.27 -26.69 3.82
C GLY A 427 7.72 -25.79 2.71
N PHE A 428 7.40 -24.54 2.99
CA PHE A 428 6.91 -23.56 2.02
C PHE A 428 7.45 -22.16 2.40
N PRO A 429 8.75 -21.91 2.15
CA PRO A 429 9.54 -20.89 2.83
C PRO A 429 9.21 -19.44 2.44
N VAL A 430 8.76 -19.15 1.21
CA VAL A 430 8.48 -17.80 0.72
C VAL A 430 7.15 -17.76 -0.02
N HIS A 431 6.19 -17.01 0.54
CA HIS A 431 4.85 -16.83 -0.03
C HIS A 431 4.33 -15.41 0.21
N TRP A 432 3.35 -14.98 -0.60
CA TRP A 432 2.70 -13.68 -0.47
C TRP A 432 1.19 -13.85 -0.31
N VAL A 433 0.63 -13.16 0.68
CA VAL A 433 -0.81 -13.15 0.99
C VAL A 433 -1.32 -11.72 1.13
N VAL A 434 -2.63 -11.51 1.02
CA VAL A 434 -3.24 -10.21 1.26
C VAL A 434 -3.90 -10.19 2.63
N VAL A 435 -3.37 -9.41 3.55
CA VAL A 435 -4.05 -9.05 4.80
C VAL A 435 -5.19 -8.09 4.47
N LYS A 436 -6.41 -8.54 4.77
CA LYS A 436 -7.65 -7.79 4.55
C LYS A 436 -8.33 -7.38 5.84
N GLY A 437 -7.78 -7.79 6.99
CA GLY A 437 -8.40 -7.50 8.26
C GLY A 437 -7.59 -8.01 9.44
N TYR A 438 -8.14 -7.79 10.62
CA TYR A 438 -7.59 -8.31 11.86
C TYR A 438 -8.73 -8.63 12.84
N LYS A 439 -8.44 -9.49 13.82
CA LYS A 439 -9.27 -9.81 14.98
C LYS A 439 -8.35 -9.89 16.20
N GLY A 440 -8.31 -8.82 17.00
CA GLY A 440 -7.30 -8.67 18.03
C GLY A 440 -5.93 -8.53 17.38
N ASP A 441 -4.99 -9.40 17.73
CA ASP A 441 -3.67 -9.47 17.09
C ASP A 441 -3.60 -10.47 15.93
N GLU A 442 -4.65 -11.24 15.69
CA GLU A 442 -4.70 -12.19 14.59
C GLU A 442 -5.02 -11.48 13.26
N LEU A 443 -4.26 -11.76 12.22
CA LEU A 443 -4.45 -11.18 10.88
C LEU A 443 -5.36 -12.07 10.03
N VAL A 444 -6.38 -11.45 9.43
CA VAL A 444 -7.28 -12.10 8.47
C VAL A 444 -6.76 -11.87 7.06
N ILE A 445 -6.64 -12.96 6.30
CA ILE A 445 -5.95 -12.98 5.00
C ILE A 445 -6.80 -13.58 3.89
N ASN A 446 -6.59 -13.09 2.66
CA ASN A 446 -6.84 -13.83 1.43
C ASN A 446 -5.52 -14.48 1.00
N ASP A 447 -5.54 -15.79 0.79
CA ASP A 447 -4.38 -16.57 0.37
C ASP A 447 -4.54 -17.05 -1.08
N PRO A 448 -3.60 -16.72 -1.99
CA PRO A 448 -3.60 -17.21 -3.36
C PRO A 448 -3.56 -18.75 -3.51
N ALA A 449 -2.92 -19.46 -2.59
CA ALA A 449 -2.64 -20.90 -2.69
C ALA A 449 -3.68 -21.79 -1.98
N ASN A 450 -4.50 -21.21 -1.10
CA ASN A 450 -5.48 -21.97 -0.31
C ASN A 450 -6.90 -21.59 -0.69
N ALA A 451 -7.79 -22.58 -0.72
CA ALA A 451 -9.22 -22.34 -0.94
C ALA A 451 -9.78 -21.41 0.14
N ASP A 452 -10.75 -20.57 -0.26
CA ASP A 452 -11.46 -19.74 0.71
C ASP A 452 -12.26 -20.62 1.68
N PRO A 453 -12.38 -20.20 2.95
CA PRO A 453 -13.15 -20.95 3.92
C PRO A 453 -14.65 -20.83 3.62
N SER A 454 -15.49 -21.57 4.36
CA SER A 454 -16.94 -21.51 4.17
C SER A 454 -17.49 -20.08 4.36
N PRO A 455 -18.59 -19.70 3.68
CA PRO A 455 -19.17 -18.38 3.83
C PRO A 455 -19.41 -18.01 5.30
N GLY A 456 -18.97 -16.82 5.70
CA GLY A 456 -19.07 -16.33 7.08
C GLY A 456 -17.92 -16.71 8.01
N THR A 457 -16.91 -17.46 7.53
CA THR A 457 -15.64 -17.65 8.24
C THR A 457 -14.48 -17.02 7.47
N TYR A 458 -13.33 -16.90 8.12
CA TYR A 458 -12.16 -16.20 7.60
C TYR A 458 -10.91 -17.05 7.77
N SER A 459 -10.03 -16.99 6.77
CA SER A 459 -8.67 -17.51 6.89
C SER A 459 -7.83 -16.54 7.69
N THR A 460 -7.09 -17.07 8.64
CA THR A 460 -6.19 -16.30 9.49
C THR A 460 -4.76 -16.76 9.27
N LEU A 461 -3.80 -15.87 9.44
CA LEU A 461 -2.38 -16.15 9.22
C LEU A 461 -1.91 -17.35 10.06
N SER A 462 -2.19 -17.37 11.37
CA SER A 462 -1.83 -18.49 12.24
C SER A 462 -2.66 -19.75 11.95
N GLY A 463 -3.93 -19.58 11.59
CA GLY A 463 -4.85 -20.68 11.24
C GLY A 463 -4.41 -21.50 10.02
N LEU A 464 -3.69 -20.90 9.08
CA LEU A 464 -3.07 -21.59 7.94
C LEU A 464 -1.60 -22.01 8.20
N GLY A 465 -1.12 -21.82 9.44
CA GLY A 465 0.23 -22.20 9.87
C GLY A 465 1.34 -21.28 9.37
N TYR A 466 1.00 -20.08 8.91
CA TYR A 466 2.00 -19.10 8.47
C TYR A 466 2.58 -18.31 9.65
N SER A 467 3.82 -17.87 9.47
CA SER A 467 4.45 -16.79 10.22
C SER A 467 4.93 -15.71 9.26
N VAL A 468 5.18 -14.50 9.77
CA VAL A 468 5.80 -13.44 8.98
C VAL A 468 7.22 -13.87 8.61
N PHE A 469 7.59 -13.71 7.33
CA PHE A 469 8.94 -14.03 6.84
C PHE A 469 9.97 -13.05 7.45
N SER A 470 11.22 -13.47 7.63
CA SER A 470 12.31 -12.61 8.08
C SER A 470 13.44 -12.63 7.05
N PRO A 471 13.86 -11.47 6.49
CA PRO A 471 13.42 -10.11 6.83
C PRO A 471 11.97 -9.85 6.41
N SER A 472 11.22 -9.15 7.26
CA SER A 472 9.80 -8.94 7.03
C SER A 472 9.55 -7.87 5.98
N ARG A 473 8.52 -8.08 5.16
CA ARG A 473 8.11 -7.16 4.10
C ARG A 473 6.60 -7.06 4.03
N MET A 474 6.12 -5.83 3.95
CA MET A 474 4.73 -5.51 3.64
C MET A 474 4.66 -4.44 2.55
N ILE A 475 3.69 -4.58 1.66
CA ILE A 475 3.50 -3.72 0.50
C ILE A 475 2.08 -3.17 0.53
N THR A 476 1.96 -1.87 0.29
CA THR A 476 0.67 -1.16 0.23
C THR A 476 0.60 -0.27 -1.00
N TYR A 477 -0.62 -0.08 -1.50
CA TYR A 477 -0.94 0.84 -2.60
C TYR A 477 -2.04 1.79 -2.15
N LYS A 478 -1.97 3.04 -2.62
CA LYS A 478 -3.00 4.05 -2.44
C LYS A 478 -3.44 4.58 -3.80
N GLN A 479 -4.68 5.05 -3.88
CA GLN A 479 -5.16 5.74 -5.07
C GLN A 479 -4.51 7.13 -5.19
N THR A 480 -4.20 7.58 -6.40
CA THR A 480 -3.57 8.89 -6.64
C THR A 480 -3.98 9.56 -7.94
N ASN A 481 -3.59 10.82 -8.04
CA ASN A 481 -3.71 11.63 -9.24
C ASN A 481 -2.37 12.00 -9.88
N SER A 482 -1.21 11.72 -9.27
CA SER A 482 0.04 12.38 -9.71
C SER A 482 1.32 11.55 -9.62
N ASP A 483 2.27 12.01 -10.43
CA ASP A 483 3.69 11.69 -10.57
C ASP A 483 4.11 10.21 -10.54
N PHE A 484 4.26 9.65 -11.73
CA PHE A 484 4.79 8.30 -11.97
C PHE A 484 6.29 8.29 -12.20
N SER A 485 6.99 9.42 -12.01
CA SER A 485 8.41 9.53 -12.29
C SER A 485 9.22 8.66 -11.32
N ARG A 486 10.11 7.84 -11.88
CA ARG A 486 11.00 6.99 -11.09
C ARG A 486 12.25 6.64 -11.86
N PHE A 487 13.29 6.32 -11.10
CA PHE A 487 14.46 5.59 -11.56
C PHE A 487 14.54 4.27 -10.79
N GLU A 488 14.51 3.15 -11.49
CA GLU A 488 14.47 1.80 -10.94
C GLU A 488 15.61 0.97 -11.54
N VAL A 489 16.35 0.24 -10.71
CA VAL A 489 17.38 -0.69 -11.16
C VAL A 489 17.12 -2.04 -10.54
N ILE A 490 17.09 -3.08 -11.38
CA ILE A 490 16.86 -4.44 -10.93
C ILE A 490 18.03 -5.32 -11.36
N SER A 491 18.54 -6.13 -10.42
CA SER A 491 19.61 -7.08 -10.67
C SER A 491 19.41 -8.38 -9.90
N ARG A 492 20.14 -9.42 -10.29
CA ARG A 492 20.23 -10.65 -9.50
C ARG A 492 21.15 -10.47 -8.29
N GLU A 493 21.13 -11.45 -7.40
CA GLU A 493 21.98 -11.53 -6.20
C GLU A 493 23.48 -11.43 -6.48
N ASP A 494 23.88 -11.71 -7.73
CA ASP A 494 25.25 -11.78 -8.21
C ASP A 494 25.87 -10.43 -8.56
N VAL A 495 25.10 -9.33 -8.55
CA VAL A 495 25.62 -7.97 -8.68
C VAL A 495 24.87 -7.01 -7.75
N ARG A 496 25.64 -6.26 -6.95
CA ARG A 496 25.11 -5.21 -6.08
C ARG A 496 25.27 -3.84 -6.74
N ILE A 497 24.36 -2.92 -6.43
CA ILE A 497 24.28 -1.60 -7.07
C ILE A 497 24.37 -0.50 -6.02
N LEU A 498 25.03 0.61 -6.37
CA LEU A 498 25.00 1.87 -5.64
C LEU A 498 24.69 3.00 -6.62
N VAL A 499 23.67 3.80 -6.35
CA VAL A 499 23.33 5.00 -7.11
C VAL A 499 23.65 6.24 -6.29
N THR A 500 24.29 7.22 -6.91
CA THR A 500 24.61 8.52 -6.33
C THR A 500 24.00 9.62 -7.20
N ASP A 501 23.26 10.54 -6.60
CA ASP A 501 22.67 11.67 -7.32
C ASP A 501 23.63 12.87 -7.47
N SER A 502 23.18 13.89 -8.18
CA SER A 502 23.93 15.12 -8.46
C SER A 502 24.29 15.94 -7.21
N LEU A 503 23.67 15.66 -6.05
CA LEU A 503 24.00 16.25 -4.75
C LEU A 503 24.96 15.38 -3.92
N GLY A 504 25.37 14.22 -4.44
CA GLY A 504 26.26 13.28 -3.75
C GLY A 504 25.56 12.38 -2.73
N ARG A 505 24.22 12.34 -2.70
CA ARG A 505 23.44 11.43 -1.83
C ARG A 505 23.42 10.05 -2.47
N ARG A 506 23.47 9.00 -1.64
CA ARG A 506 23.62 7.60 -2.10
C ARG A 506 22.45 6.70 -1.70
N THR A 507 22.05 5.79 -2.59
CA THR A 507 21.12 4.69 -2.30
C THR A 507 21.65 3.39 -2.89
N GLY A 508 21.66 2.30 -2.13
CA GLY A 508 22.16 1.00 -2.58
C GLY A 508 23.14 0.35 -1.60
N TYR A 509 24.02 -0.49 -2.13
CA TYR A 509 25.08 -1.17 -1.39
C TYR A 509 26.31 -0.28 -1.22
N ASP A 510 26.68 0.04 0.01
CA ASP A 510 27.91 0.76 0.32
C ASP A 510 29.07 -0.23 0.49
N PRO A 511 30.05 -0.26 -0.45
CA PRO A 511 31.17 -1.20 -0.39
C PRO A 511 32.16 -0.91 0.76
N GLU A 512 32.17 0.30 1.31
CA GLU A 512 33.10 0.67 2.39
C GLU A 512 32.65 0.12 3.73
N THR A 513 31.35 0.15 3.99
CA THR A 513 30.74 -0.29 5.26
C THR A 513 30.16 -1.71 5.17
N GLY A 514 29.81 -2.17 3.97
CA GLY A 514 29.08 -3.41 3.74
C GLY A 514 27.58 -3.32 4.03
N GLU A 515 27.08 -2.13 4.36
CA GLU A 515 25.69 -1.84 4.71
C GLU A 515 24.88 -1.36 3.49
N PHE A 516 23.56 -1.31 3.64
CA PHE A 516 22.68 -0.65 2.66
C PHE A 516 22.37 0.78 3.09
N VAL A 517 22.47 1.72 2.16
CA VAL A 517 22.20 3.15 2.36
C VAL A 517 20.96 3.60 1.59
N SER A 518 20.24 4.58 2.13
CA SER A 518 19.12 5.28 1.48
C SER A 518 19.16 6.75 1.90
N GLU A 519 20.12 7.48 1.34
CA GLU A 519 20.33 8.92 1.58
C GLU A 519 19.58 9.78 0.55
N ILE A 520 19.29 9.22 -0.65
CA ILE A 520 18.44 9.88 -1.64
C ILE A 520 16.98 9.86 -1.11
N PRO A 521 16.27 10.99 -1.11
CA PRO A 521 14.88 11.03 -0.66
C PRO A 521 13.97 10.05 -1.41
N ASP A 522 12.99 9.49 -0.69
CA ASP A 522 11.98 8.56 -1.21
C ASP A 522 12.57 7.42 -2.08
N SER A 523 13.68 6.85 -1.60
CA SER A 523 14.38 5.77 -2.27
C SER A 523 14.55 4.55 -1.38
N TYR A 524 14.70 3.38 -1.99
CA TYR A 524 14.97 2.14 -1.28
C TYR A 524 15.82 1.18 -2.12
N TYR A 525 16.52 0.28 -1.43
CA TYR A 525 17.23 -0.84 -2.01
C TYR A 525 16.89 -2.10 -1.23
N VAL A 526 16.25 -3.07 -1.89
CA VAL A 526 15.69 -4.25 -1.23
C VAL A 526 16.06 -5.53 -1.98
N PHE A 527 16.30 -6.58 -1.21
CA PHE A 527 16.45 -7.95 -1.72
C PHE A 527 15.12 -8.69 -1.61
N GLU A 528 14.76 -9.44 -2.65
CA GLU A 528 13.60 -10.32 -2.70
C GLU A 528 14.01 -11.75 -3.05
N GLU A 529 13.72 -12.67 -2.12
CA GLU A 529 13.92 -14.10 -2.29
C GLU A 529 12.93 -14.71 -3.31
N PRO A 530 13.34 -15.77 -4.04
CA PRO A 530 12.48 -16.55 -4.93
C PRO A 530 11.24 -17.08 -4.22
N TYR A 531 10.17 -17.22 -4.99
CA TYR A 531 8.89 -17.71 -4.49
C TYR A 531 8.92 -19.23 -4.33
N SER A 532 8.11 -19.74 -3.41
CA SER A 532 7.97 -21.20 -3.21
C SER A 532 6.91 -21.80 -4.12
N ASP A 533 7.12 -23.04 -4.53
CA ASP A 533 6.14 -23.84 -5.27
C ASP A 533 4.92 -24.16 -4.41
N ALA A 534 3.78 -23.54 -4.73
CA ALA A 534 2.53 -23.74 -3.98
C ALA A 534 1.94 -25.17 -4.11
N THR A 535 2.41 -25.95 -5.08
CA THR A 535 2.01 -27.35 -5.28
C THR A 535 2.75 -28.31 -4.35
N GLY A 536 3.91 -27.89 -3.83
CA GLY A 536 4.80 -28.71 -3.01
C GLY A 536 5.48 -29.85 -3.77
N LEU A 537 5.48 -29.81 -5.12
CA LEU A 537 6.18 -30.78 -5.96
C LEU A 537 7.68 -30.49 -6.02
N ASN A 538 8.05 -29.22 -5.93
CA ASN A 538 9.42 -28.74 -5.84
C ASN A 538 9.70 -28.29 -4.40
N SER A 539 10.71 -28.91 -3.77
CA SER A 539 11.18 -28.48 -2.46
C SER A 539 12.25 -27.41 -2.62
N TYR A 540 11.99 -26.20 -2.14
CA TYR A 540 12.97 -25.13 -2.03
C TYR A 540 13.37 -24.95 -0.56
N GLU A 541 14.68 -24.85 -0.31
CA GLU A 541 15.23 -24.34 0.95
C GLU A 541 15.76 -22.93 0.68
N PRO A 542 15.34 -21.91 1.46
CA PRO A 542 15.75 -20.53 1.21
C PRO A 542 17.28 -20.38 1.22
N GLY A 543 17.81 -19.94 0.08
CA GLY A 543 19.23 -19.71 -0.17
C GLY A 543 19.59 -18.23 -0.24
N ASN A 544 20.76 -17.93 -0.81
CA ASN A 544 21.22 -16.55 -1.08
C ASN A 544 20.84 -16.06 -2.49
N GLU A 545 19.95 -16.76 -3.18
CA GLU A 545 19.48 -16.43 -4.53
C GLU A 545 18.30 -15.47 -4.46
N GLY A 546 18.14 -14.59 -5.46
CA GLY A 546 17.06 -13.61 -5.48
C GLY A 546 17.36 -12.38 -6.30
N VAL A 547 16.55 -11.35 -6.11
CA VAL A 547 16.60 -10.12 -6.92
C VAL A 547 16.78 -8.91 -6.01
N TYR A 548 17.74 -8.05 -6.35
CA TYR A 548 17.84 -6.72 -5.78
C TYR A 548 17.03 -5.73 -6.62
N THR A 549 16.25 -4.88 -5.96
CA THR A 549 15.51 -3.78 -6.57
C THR A 549 15.87 -2.48 -5.86
N LEU A 550 16.44 -1.54 -6.62
CA LEU A 550 16.65 -0.16 -6.24
C LEU A 550 15.56 0.69 -6.86
N VAL A 551 14.94 1.59 -6.09
CA VAL A 551 14.00 2.58 -6.63
C VAL A 551 14.29 3.93 -6.02
N ILE A 552 14.29 4.97 -6.85
CA ILE A 552 14.20 6.37 -6.47
C ILE A 552 12.87 6.87 -7.03
N LYS A 553 11.94 7.23 -6.15
CA LYS A 553 10.65 7.81 -6.55
C LYS A 553 10.80 9.31 -6.69
N THR A 554 10.12 9.88 -7.68
CA THR A 554 10.15 11.31 -7.97
C THR A 554 11.58 11.88 -7.97
N PRO A 555 12.52 11.32 -8.76
CA PRO A 555 13.89 11.82 -8.79
C PRO A 555 13.92 13.24 -9.34
N ASP A 556 14.79 14.09 -8.78
CA ASP A 556 15.11 15.38 -9.40
C ASP A 556 15.75 15.14 -10.78
N ALA A 557 15.47 16.02 -11.73
CA ALA A 557 16.17 16.00 -13.02
C ALA A 557 17.69 16.18 -12.82
N GLY A 558 18.50 15.41 -13.54
CA GLY A 558 19.95 15.53 -13.51
C GLY A 558 20.70 14.20 -13.55
N GLU A 559 21.98 14.27 -13.21
CA GLU A 559 22.91 13.16 -13.29
C GLU A 559 22.71 12.15 -12.14
N LEU A 560 22.65 10.87 -12.50
CA LEU A 560 22.66 9.72 -11.61
C LEU A 560 23.87 8.84 -11.96
N ASN A 561 24.79 8.69 -11.01
CA ASN A 561 25.96 7.84 -11.13
C ASN A 561 25.71 6.49 -10.48
N MET A 562 25.72 5.43 -11.28
CA MET A 562 25.47 4.08 -10.80
C MET A 562 26.74 3.23 -10.87
N GLN A 563 27.12 2.64 -9.75
CA GLN A 563 28.26 1.75 -9.62
C GLN A 563 27.78 0.30 -9.44
N THR A 564 28.50 -0.63 -10.04
CA THR A 564 28.22 -2.06 -9.96
C THR A 564 29.31 -2.81 -9.23
N PHE A 565 28.89 -3.79 -8.42
CA PHE A 565 29.78 -4.64 -7.63
C PHE A 565 29.42 -6.11 -7.89
N PRO A 566 30.05 -6.78 -8.88
CA PRO A 566 29.91 -8.20 -9.10
C PRO A 566 30.31 -9.00 -7.85
N GLN A 567 29.48 -9.97 -7.49
CA GLN A 567 29.68 -10.88 -6.35
C GLN A 567 30.27 -12.22 -6.79
N THR A 568 30.33 -12.48 -8.10
CA THR A 568 30.80 -13.75 -8.67
C THR A 568 31.92 -13.54 -9.68
N GLY A 569 32.54 -14.65 -10.09
CA GLY A 569 33.55 -14.69 -11.16
C GLY A 569 32.95 -14.84 -12.56
N PHE A 570 31.64 -14.66 -12.72
CA PHE A 570 30.93 -14.76 -14.00
C PHE A 570 30.40 -13.39 -14.42
N ASP A 571 30.07 -13.26 -15.70
CA ASP A 571 29.37 -12.07 -16.19
C ASP A 571 27.95 -12.05 -15.61
N SER A 572 27.53 -10.89 -15.10
CA SER A 572 26.21 -10.64 -14.51
C SER A 572 25.43 -9.63 -15.35
N SER A 573 24.20 -9.33 -14.96
CA SER A 573 23.38 -8.32 -15.63
C SER A 573 22.45 -7.58 -14.69
N PHE A 574 22.06 -6.39 -15.11
CA PHE A 574 20.99 -5.61 -14.50
C PHE A 574 20.19 -4.90 -15.59
N THR A 575 19.00 -4.46 -15.23
CA THR A 575 18.16 -3.63 -16.09
C THR A 575 17.83 -2.33 -15.37
N VAL A 576 17.93 -1.22 -16.09
CA VAL A 576 17.47 0.10 -15.65
C VAL A 576 16.11 0.36 -16.26
N PHE A 577 15.21 0.87 -15.44
CA PHE A 577 13.89 1.32 -15.81
C PHE A 577 13.71 2.76 -15.36
N ALA A 578 13.21 3.60 -16.23
CA ALA A 578 12.97 5.00 -15.91
C ALA A 578 11.60 5.42 -16.44
N SER A 579 10.89 6.27 -15.70
CA SER A 579 9.64 6.86 -16.19
C SER A 579 9.55 8.35 -15.95
N SER A 580 8.82 9.04 -16.84
CA SER A 580 8.43 10.45 -16.66
C SER A 580 7.30 10.57 -15.62
N SER A 581 6.95 11.80 -15.26
CA SER A 581 5.82 12.08 -14.34
C SER A 581 4.46 11.67 -14.89
N GLU A 582 4.34 11.51 -16.22
CA GLU A 582 3.17 10.95 -16.88
C GLU A 582 3.24 9.42 -17.05
N GLY A 583 4.36 8.78 -16.72
CA GLY A 583 4.52 7.32 -16.81
C GLY A 583 5.12 6.83 -18.13
N ASP A 584 5.63 7.73 -18.98
CA ASP A 584 6.37 7.34 -20.19
C ASP A 584 7.61 6.57 -19.78
N TYR A 585 7.68 5.30 -20.20
CA TYR A 585 8.60 4.32 -19.66
C TYR A 585 9.73 4.01 -20.64
N LEU A 586 10.96 3.95 -20.12
CA LEU A 586 12.15 3.51 -20.82
C LEU A 586 12.80 2.34 -20.06
N GLU A 587 13.39 1.41 -20.81
CA GLU A 587 14.14 0.29 -20.25
C GLU A 587 15.48 0.09 -20.98
N GLN A 588 16.49 -0.33 -20.22
CA GLN A 588 17.82 -0.56 -20.76
C GLN A 588 18.53 -1.70 -20.03
N ASP A 589 19.00 -2.69 -20.80
CA ASP A 589 19.67 -3.88 -20.30
C ASP A 589 21.20 -3.71 -20.32
N PHE A 590 21.88 -4.18 -19.27
CA PHE A 590 23.32 -4.05 -19.11
C PHE A 590 23.97 -5.37 -18.73
N VAL A 591 25.18 -5.60 -19.27
CA VAL A 591 26.03 -6.73 -18.91
C VAL A 591 27.22 -6.21 -18.11
N VAL A 592 27.39 -6.75 -16.91
CA VAL A 592 28.52 -6.45 -16.01
C VAL A 592 29.54 -7.57 -16.13
N LYS A 593 30.80 -7.21 -16.37
CA LYS A 593 31.86 -8.22 -16.55
C LYS A 593 32.35 -8.76 -15.21
N ALA A 594 32.71 -10.03 -15.20
CA ALA A 594 33.30 -10.65 -14.02
C ALA A 594 34.49 -9.82 -13.48
N GLY A 595 34.39 -9.40 -12.22
CA GLY A 595 35.42 -8.63 -11.53
C GLY A 595 35.61 -7.19 -12.01
N SER A 596 34.71 -6.64 -12.84
CA SER A 596 34.69 -5.20 -13.12
C SER A 596 34.01 -4.41 -11.99
N GLN A 597 34.36 -3.14 -11.89
CA GLN A 597 33.60 -2.16 -11.12
C GLN A 597 33.25 -1.06 -12.11
N ASP A 598 32.15 -1.27 -12.82
CA ASP A 598 31.73 -0.37 -13.89
C ASP A 598 30.88 0.76 -13.29
N VAL A 599 31.11 1.97 -13.80
CA VAL A 599 30.33 3.17 -13.47
C VAL A 599 29.55 3.56 -14.71
N TYR A 600 28.24 3.69 -14.55
CA TYR A 600 27.30 4.15 -15.56
C TYR A 600 26.77 5.50 -15.12
N THR A 601 26.80 6.47 -16.02
CA THR A 601 26.30 7.83 -15.74
C THR A 601 25.05 8.05 -16.57
N PHE A 602 23.96 8.43 -15.92
CA PHE A 602 22.67 8.65 -16.53
C PHE A 602 22.22 10.09 -16.33
N ASP A 603 21.78 10.76 -17.39
CA ASP A 603 20.94 11.95 -17.24
C ASP A 603 19.48 11.51 -17.19
N TYR A 604 18.79 11.88 -16.13
CA TYR A 604 17.37 11.61 -15.92
C TYR A 604 16.54 12.89 -16.07
N SER A 605 15.39 12.79 -16.73
CA SER A 605 14.37 13.85 -16.78
C SER A 605 12.98 13.29 -16.41
N PRO A 606 12.26 13.88 -15.43
CA PRO A 606 10.89 13.51 -15.11
C PRO A 606 9.85 14.20 -16.03
N ASP A 607 10.29 15.10 -16.91
CA ASP A 607 9.38 15.95 -17.71
C ASP A 607 8.78 15.16 -18.89
N PRO A 608 7.43 15.13 -19.03
CA PRO A 608 6.78 14.41 -20.12
C PRO A 608 7.17 14.97 -21.49
N GLY A 609 7.43 14.09 -22.44
CA GLY A 609 7.82 14.46 -23.81
C GLY A 609 9.31 14.75 -24.01
N GLU A 610 10.10 14.90 -22.94
CA GLU A 610 11.56 14.88 -23.02
C GLU A 610 12.11 13.45 -23.09
N THR A 611 13.43 13.31 -23.19
CA THR A 611 14.09 12.01 -23.06
C THR A 611 14.24 11.66 -21.59
N THR A 612 13.47 10.67 -21.13
CA THR A 612 13.44 10.27 -19.72
C THR A 612 14.81 9.86 -19.18
N LEU A 613 15.62 9.18 -20.00
CA LEU A 613 16.92 8.66 -19.58
C LEU A 613 17.92 8.63 -20.75
N MET A 614 19.11 9.15 -20.50
CA MET A 614 20.25 9.12 -21.41
C MET A 614 21.49 8.58 -20.70
N GLU A 615 22.13 7.56 -21.24
CA GLU A 615 23.41 7.04 -20.77
C GLU A 615 24.56 7.85 -21.40
N LEU A 616 25.50 8.32 -20.57
CA LEU A 616 26.77 8.87 -21.02
C LEU A 616 27.73 7.73 -21.39
N LEU A 617 27.96 7.56 -22.68
CA LEU A 617 28.88 6.54 -23.20
C LEU A 617 30.33 6.99 -23.17
N ASP A 618 30.57 8.27 -23.47
CA ASP A 618 31.93 8.81 -23.53
C ASP A 618 31.96 10.29 -23.13
N ASP A 619 32.62 10.56 -22.01
CA ASP A 619 32.90 11.89 -21.48
C ASP A 619 34.18 12.51 -22.06
N PHE A 620 34.93 11.73 -22.86
CA PHE A 620 36.22 12.10 -23.44
C PHE A 620 37.30 12.60 -22.46
N ASN A 621 37.11 12.45 -21.14
CA ASN A 621 37.98 12.98 -20.08
C ASN A 621 39.26 12.15 -19.91
N ARG A 622 40.13 12.18 -20.93
CA ARG A 622 41.30 11.32 -21.04
C ARG A 622 42.45 12.05 -21.73
N GLY A 623 43.66 11.88 -21.19
CA GLY A 623 44.86 12.55 -21.69
C GLY A 623 45.08 12.44 -23.20
N TYR A 624 45.80 13.43 -23.74
CA TYR A 624 46.04 13.60 -25.18
C TYR A 624 46.31 12.30 -25.94
N GLY A 625 45.55 12.02 -26.99
CA GLY A 625 45.64 10.72 -27.65
C GLY A 625 44.60 10.43 -28.73
N LYS A 626 44.50 9.13 -29.08
CA LYS A 626 43.44 8.61 -29.96
C LYS A 626 42.14 8.53 -29.18
N ILE A 627 41.03 8.65 -29.89
CA ILE A 627 39.71 8.32 -29.36
C ILE A 627 39.67 6.87 -28.83
N GLY A 628 38.87 6.63 -27.78
CA GLY A 628 38.85 5.38 -27.02
C GLY A 628 38.56 4.13 -27.85
N LYS A 629 38.96 2.95 -27.33
CA LYS A 629 38.79 1.63 -27.99
C LYS A 629 37.34 1.24 -28.26
N ASN A 630 36.39 1.90 -27.59
CA ASN A 630 34.96 1.73 -27.75
C ASN A 630 34.44 2.39 -29.05
N TRP A 631 35.29 3.09 -29.79
CA TRP A 631 34.94 3.63 -31.10
C TRP A 631 35.46 2.77 -32.25
N LYS A 632 34.72 2.75 -33.36
CA LYS A 632 35.13 2.17 -34.66
C LYS A 632 34.89 3.17 -35.79
N GLY A 633 35.48 2.91 -36.95
CA GLY A 633 35.45 3.86 -38.08
C GLY A 633 36.77 4.61 -38.17
N GLU A 634 36.72 5.89 -38.45
CA GLU A 634 37.90 6.75 -38.55
C GLU A 634 38.39 7.18 -37.16
N THR A 635 39.15 6.34 -36.48
CA THR A 635 39.58 6.55 -35.08
C THR A 635 41.05 6.96 -34.93
N THR A 636 41.70 7.43 -35.99
CA THR A 636 43.10 7.89 -35.90
C THR A 636 43.17 9.29 -35.31
N GLN A 637 44.34 9.69 -34.76
CA GLN A 637 44.55 11.07 -34.26
C GLN A 637 44.51 12.14 -35.37
N GLY A 638 44.52 11.71 -36.65
CA GLY A 638 44.33 12.58 -37.79
C GLY A 638 42.85 12.84 -38.10
N ASP A 639 41.93 12.11 -37.45
CA ASP A 639 40.48 12.17 -37.65
C ASP A 639 39.79 12.69 -36.37
N TYR A 640 40.09 12.06 -35.23
CA TYR A 640 39.58 12.41 -33.90
C TYR A 640 40.70 12.35 -32.87
N ARG A 641 40.89 13.44 -32.13
CA ARG A 641 42.02 13.60 -31.21
C ARG A 641 41.56 14.09 -29.85
N LEU A 642 41.85 13.32 -28.81
CA LEU A 642 41.69 13.79 -27.43
C LEU A 642 42.68 14.91 -27.16
N ILE A 643 42.19 16.02 -26.60
CA ILE A 643 42.96 17.22 -26.28
C ILE A 643 42.85 17.60 -24.78
N GLY A 644 42.85 16.60 -23.91
CA GLY A 644 42.62 16.75 -22.48
C GLY A 644 41.24 16.21 -22.15
N ASP A 645 40.30 17.10 -21.89
CA ASP A 645 38.95 16.74 -21.43
C ASP A 645 37.91 16.80 -22.58
N GLU A 646 38.38 16.86 -23.83
CA GLU A 646 37.53 17.04 -25.01
C GLU A 646 38.16 16.38 -26.26
N VAL A 647 37.40 16.30 -27.35
CA VAL A 647 37.89 15.81 -28.65
C VAL A 647 37.91 16.91 -29.71
N GLU A 648 39.07 17.13 -30.33
CA GLU A 648 39.20 17.89 -31.57
C GLU A 648 38.93 16.99 -32.79
N VAL A 649 38.11 17.49 -33.72
CA VAL A 649 37.64 16.72 -34.88
C VAL A 649 38.14 17.24 -36.21
N PHE A 650 38.82 16.37 -36.94
CA PHE A 650 39.34 16.59 -38.29
C PHE A 650 38.46 15.90 -39.36
N GLY A 651 37.60 14.97 -38.96
CA GLY A 651 36.47 14.48 -39.76
C GLY A 651 36.39 12.96 -39.91
N GLY A 652 35.37 12.51 -40.63
CA GLY A 652 35.09 11.10 -40.89
C GLY A 652 34.01 10.50 -39.97
N PRO A 653 33.41 9.35 -40.33
CA PRO A 653 32.40 8.70 -39.52
C PRO A 653 33.02 7.79 -38.44
N ILE A 654 32.50 7.90 -37.23
CA ILE A 654 32.79 6.99 -36.11
C ILE A 654 31.50 6.43 -35.52
N TYR A 655 31.60 5.27 -34.90
CA TYR A 655 30.46 4.55 -34.35
C TYR A 655 30.84 3.89 -33.03
N TRP A 656 29.89 3.79 -32.12
CA TRP A 656 30.09 3.15 -30.83
C TRP A 656 30.22 1.61 -30.96
N LYS A 657 30.96 1.00 -30.03
CA LYS A 657 31.16 -0.44 -29.83
C LYS A 657 31.10 -0.79 -28.34
N PRO A 658 30.56 -1.98 -27.98
CA PRO A 658 29.76 -2.89 -28.80
C PRO A 658 28.27 -2.53 -28.64
N GLY A 659 27.57 -2.14 -29.71
CA GLY A 659 26.13 -1.88 -29.61
C GLY A 659 25.47 -1.88 -30.98
N GLU A 660 24.61 -2.86 -31.21
CA GLU A 660 23.42 -2.65 -32.02
C GLU A 660 22.34 -2.27 -31.02
N PHE A 661 21.93 -1.01 -31.05
CA PHE A 661 20.85 -0.48 -30.23
C PHE A 661 19.52 -0.92 -30.85
N GLY A 662 18.46 -0.94 -30.06
CA GLY A 662 17.10 -1.30 -30.47
C GLY A 662 16.51 -0.43 -31.58
N VAL A 663 15.23 -0.66 -31.88
CA VAL A 663 14.53 0.03 -32.97
C VAL A 663 14.26 1.51 -32.66
N ASP A 664 14.13 1.88 -31.39
CA ASP A 664 14.06 3.27 -30.97
C ASP A 664 15.46 3.68 -30.51
N GLN A 665 16.05 4.69 -31.15
CA GLN A 665 17.41 5.13 -30.87
C GLN A 665 17.47 6.62 -30.71
N GLU A 666 18.23 7.06 -29.72
CA GLU A 666 18.53 8.46 -29.49
C GLU A 666 20.02 8.65 -29.22
N ALA A 667 20.59 9.73 -29.74
CA ALA A 667 21.98 10.08 -29.50
C ALA A 667 22.16 11.59 -29.48
N HIS A 668 23.02 12.05 -28.58
CA HIS A 668 23.36 13.46 -28.37
C HIS A 668 24.86 13.64 -28.26
N VAL A 669 25.36 14.77 -28.73
CA VAL A 669 26.74 15.20 -28.54
C VAL A 669 26.79 16.69 -28.22
N LYS A 670 27.61 17.07 -27.25
CA LYS A 670 27.89 18.46 -26.94
C LYS A 670 28.95 19.01 -27.88
N LEU A 671 28.66 20.15 -28.50
CA LEU A 671 29.55 20.84 -29.43
C LEU A 671 30.24 22.01 -28.72
N THR A 672 31.29 21.77 -27.94
CA THR A 672 32.02 22.85 -27.24
C THR A 672 32.55 23.92 -28.20
N ARG A 673 32.92 23.53 -29.43
CA ARG A 673 33.26 24.48 -30.49
C ARG A 673 32.71 24.03 -31.83
N ILE A 674 32.06 24.97 -32.53
CA ILE A 674 31.52 24.79 -33.87
C ILE A 674 32.60 25.08 -34.93
N ASP A 675 32.88 24.13 -35.84
CA ASP A 675 33.50 24.46 -37.14
C ASP A 675 32.48 25.23 -37.98
N LYS A 676 32.74 26.51 -38.24
CA LYS A 676 31.83 27.40 -38.97
C LYS A 676 31.59 27.02 -40.44
N LYS A 677 32.34 26.06 -40.96
CA LYS A 677 32.17 25.48 -42.31
C LYS A 677 31.90 23.97 -42.25
N GLY A 678 31.69 23.45 -41.05
CA GLY A 678 31.56 22.02 -40.80
C GLY A 678 30.13 21.54 -40.94
N HIS A 679 30.01 20.28 -41.30
CA HIS A 679 28.80 19.48 -41.15
C HIS A 679 28.98 18.57 -39.95
N HIS A 680 28.20 18.76 -38.91
CA HIS A 680 28.28 18.01 -37.65
C HIS A 680 27.07 17.12 -37.52
N SER A 681 27.24 15.82 -37.31
CA SER A 681 26.08 14.92 -37.33
C SER A 681 26.17 13.85 -36.24
N VAL A 682 25.04 13.60 -35.59
CA VAL A 682 24.80 12.34 -34.87
C VAL A 682 24.21 11.33 -35.85
N LEU A 683 24.66 10.08 -35.74
CA LEU A 683 24.23 8.97 -36.60
C LEU A 683 23.38 7.99 -35.81
N LEU A 684 22.25 7.58 -36.39
CA LEU A 684 21.29 6.64 -35.82
C LEU A 684 21.02 5.51 -36.83
N LYS A 685 20.58 4.37 -36.32
CA LYS A 685 20.21 3.16 -37.08
C LYS A 685 21.27 2.77 -38.11
N VAL A 686 22.55 2.85 -37.76
CA VAL A 686 23.66 2.56 -38.68
C VAL A 686 23.71 1.06 -38.96
N GLN A 687 23.49 0.69 -40.22
CA GLN A 687 23.48 -0.70 -40.68
C GLN A 687 24.90 -1.17 -41.02
N LYS A 688 25.62 -1.76 -40.06
CA LYS A 688 27.04 -2.19 -40.14
C LYS A 688 28.05 -1.04 -40.29
N ASN A 689 27.80 -0.11 -41.20
CA ASN A 689 28.43 1.19 -41.39
C ASN A 689 27.48 2.10 -42.21
N TRP A 690 27.81 3.38 -42.37
CA TRP A 690 26.93 4.32 -43.10
C TRP A 690 26.54 3.86 -44.51
N LYS A 691 27.39 3.09 -45.21
CA LYS A 691 27.11 2.59 -46.57
C LYS A 691 26.07 1.46 -46.62
N GLY A 692 25.78 0.82 -45.49
CA GLY A 692 24.68 -0.15 -45.38
C GLY A 692 23.33 0.53 -45.20
N GLY A 693 23.33 1.70 -44.56
CA GLY A 693 22.18 2.55 -44.29
C GLY A 693 22.39 3.33 -42.99
N THR A 694 21.95 4.57 -42.92
CA THR A 694 21.97 5.37 -41.69
C THR A 694 20.91 6.46 -41.75
N VAL A 695 20.42 6.86 -40.59
CA VAL A 695 19.76 8.15 -40.36
C VAL A 695 20.82 9.09 -39.78
N ALA A 696 20.83 10.36 -40.19
CA ALA A 696 21.69 11.37 -39.62
C ALA A 696 20.87 12.62 -39.27
N VAL A 697 21.05 13.12 -38.06
CA VAL A 697 20.63 14.47 -37.69
C VAL A 697 21.88 15.33 -37.69
N TYR A 698 21.88 16.38 -38.50
CA TYR A 698 23.06 17.20 -38.74
C TYR A 698 22.84 18.67 -38.45
N TYR A 699 23.92 19.37 -38.18
CA TYR A 699 24.03 20.82 -38.19
C TYR A 699 24.99 21.25 -39.29
N GLU A 700 24.50 22.09 -40.20
CA GLU A 700 25.28 22.74 -41.26
C GLU A 700 25.58 24.18 -40.84
N ALA A 701 26.80 24.39 -40.35
CA ALA A 701 27.18 25.65 -39.70
C ALA A 701 27.23 26.84 -40.66
N LEU A 702 27.55 26.62 -41.94
CA LEU A 702 27.62 27.70 -42.92
C LEU A 702 26.24 28.27 -43.24
N GLN A 703 25.22 27.42 -43.22
CA GLN A 703 23.84 27.77 -43.54
C GLN A 703 22.96 27.97 -42.31
N LYS A 704 23.49 27.72 -41.10
CA LYS A 704 22.79 27.86 -39.81
C LYS A 704 21.47 27.10 -39.81
N LYS A 705 21.55 25.80 -40.07
CA LYS A 705 20.39 24.92 -40.11
C LYS A 705 20.71 23.57 -39.50
N VAL A 706 19.72 23.02 -38.81
CA VAL A 706 19.68 21.62 -38.41
C VAL A 706 18.86 20.86 -39.45
N GLY A 707 19.29 19.67 -39.84
CA GLY A 707 18.58 18.87 -40.84
C GLY A 707 18.55 17.39 -40.49
N ILE A 708 17.67 16.69 -41.19
CA ILE A 708 17.50 15.24 -41.09
C ILE A 708 17.75 14.67 -42.48
N GLU A 709 18.66 13.72 -42.58
CA GLU A 709 18.95 13.02 -43.83
C GLU A 709 19.11 11.53 -43.61
N THR A 710 18.95 10.76 -44.68
CA THR A 710 19.16 9.33 -44.68
C THR A 710 20.10 8.93 -45.80
N TYR A 711 20.86 7.87 -45.56
CA TYR A 711 21.57 7.17 -46.62
C TYR A 711 20.98 5.78 -46.77
N ILE A 712 20.64 5.39 -48.00
CA ILE A 712 20.29 4.01 -48.33
C ILE A 712 21.16 3.54 -49.48
N LYS A 713 21.73 2.33 -49.35
CA LYS A 713 22.55 1.71 -50.39
C LYS A 713 21.81 1.73 -51.74
N LYS A 714 22.49 2.20 -52.79
CA LYS A 714 21.98 2.43 -54.17
C LYS A 714 21.09 3.67 -54.37
N ARG A 715 20.60 4.32 -53.30
CA ARG A 715 19.87 5.60 -53.40
C ARG A 715 20.77 6.79 -53.10
N GLY A 716 21.76 6.62 -52.23
CA GLY A 716 22.62 7.71 -51.78
C GLY A 716 22.02 8.47 -50.62
N TRP A 717 22.57 9.64 -50.34
CA TRP A 717 22.05 10.58 -49.34
C TRP A 717 20.80 11.29 -49.83
N GLN A 718 19.80 11.42 -48.96
CA GLN A 718 18.56 12.14 -49.19
C GLN A 718 18.27 13.03 -47.98
N THR A 719 18.19 14.34 -48.19
CA THR A 719 17.71 15.27 -47.16
C THR A 719 16.19 15.17 -47.07
N LEU A 720 15.69 14.93 -45.86
CA LEU A 720 14.27 14.76 -45.57
C LEU A 720 13.63 16.07 -45.09
N ALA A 721 14.33 16.80 -44.21
CA ALA A 721 13.89 18.09 -43.70
C ALA A 721 15.06 18.96 -43.23
N GLU A 722 14.86 20.27 -43.20
CA GLU A 722 15.83 21.25 -42.70
C GLU A 722 15.11 22.38 -41.95
N PHE A 723 15.71 22.84 -40.87
CA PHE A 723 15.15 23.78 -39.90
C PHE A 723 16.17 24.90 -39.63
N PRO A 724 15.82 26.18 -39.81
CA PRO A 724 16.70 27.29 -39.46
C PRO A 724 17.01 27.26 -37.96
N MET A 725 18.30 27.13 -37.61
CA MET A 725 18.76 27.04 -36.23
C MET A 725 20.25 27.35 -36.17
N GLU A 726 20.66 28.25 -35.30
CA GLU A 726 22.08 28.62 -35.12
C GLU A 726 22.59 28.04 -33.81
N LEU A 727 23.54 27.11 -33.90
CA LEU A 727 24.23 26.56 -32.74
C LEU A 727 25.50 27.37 -32.44
N VAL A 728 25.77 27.55 -31.16
CA VAL A 728 26.99 28.14 -30.60
C VAL A 728 27.79 27.09 -29.83
N GLY A 729 29.03 27.44 -29.47
CA GLY A 729 29.86 26.56 -28.64
C GLY A 729 29.20 26.32 -27.28
N GLY A 730 29.07 25.06 -26.89
CA GLY A 730 28.41 24.60 -25.67
C GLY A 730 27.02 24.01 -25.89
N ASP A 731 26.41 24.20 -27.07
CA ASP A 731 25.12 23.58 -27.40
C ASP A 731 25.26 22.06 -27.63
N THR A 732 24.19 21.33 -27.35
CA THR A 732 24.05 19.90 -27.65
C THR A 732 23.23 19.70 -28.91
N LEU A 733 23.73 18.88 -29.83
CA LEU A 733 23.00 18.40 -31.01
C LEU A 733 22.56 16.95 -30.78
N GLY A 734 21.28 16.67 -31.00
CA GLY A 734 20.74 15.32 -30.81
C GLY A 734 19.75 14.89 -31.88
N GLY A 735 19.47 13.60 -31.92
CA GLY A 735 18.48 13.00 -32.82
C GLY A 735 17.86 11.76 -32.20
N ARG A 736 16.54 11.58 -32.40
CA ARG A 736 15.78 10.39 -32.03
C ARG A 736 15.13 9.79 -33.27
N ALA A 737 15.28 8.50 -33.49
CA ALA A 737 14.64 7.75 -34.57
C ALA A 737 13.79 6.62 -34.00
N MET A 738 12.49 6.63 -34.29
CA MET A 738 11.49 5.72 -33.74
C MET A 738 11.18 4.53 -34.66
N ALA A 739 10.54 3.51 -34.12
CA ALA A 739 10.12 2.29 -34.83
C ALA A 739 9.09 2.55 -35.94
N ASP A 740 8.28 3.60 -35.83
CA ASP A 740 7.34 4.04 -36.86
C ASP A 740 8.03 4.79 -38.02
N GLY A 741 9.34 5.05 -37.91
CA GLY A 741 10.16 5.80 -38.84
C GLY A 741 10.16 7.32 -38.62
N THR A 742 9.46 7.82 -37.60
CA THR A 742 9.55 9.23 -37.21
C THR A 742 10.97 9.53 -36.71
N VAL A 743 11.56 10.62 -37.20
CA VAL A 743 12.87 11.12 -36.76
C VAL A 743 12.70 12.54 -36.24
N GLN A 744 13.15 12.79 -35.02
CA GLN A 744 13.17 14.10 -34.37
C GLN A 744 14.61 14.61 -34.26
N ALA A 745 14.80 15.90 -34.50
CA ALA A 745 16.06 16.60 -34.29
C ALA A 745 15.97 17.44 -33.02
N PHE A 746 17.04 17.45 -32.22
CA PHE A 746 17.10 18.12 -30.93
C PHE A 746 18.24 19.13 -30.87
N VAL A 747 18.00 20.25 -30.19
CA VAL A 747 19.04 21.17 -29.74
C VAL A 747 18.80 21.46 -28.27
N ASN A 748 19.83 21.24 -27.43
CA ASN A 748 19.75 21.44 -25.98
C ASN A 748 18.56 20.71 -25.31
N GLY A 749 18.25 19.50 -25.77
CA GLY A 749 17.13 18.69 -25.25
C GLY A 749 15.76 19.02 -25.86
N GLU A 750 15.61 20.15 -26.56
CA GLU A 750 14.34 20.55 -27.17
C GLU A 750 14.21 20.07 -28.63
N VAL A 751 13.02 19.58 -29.02
CA VAL A 751 12.72 19.20 -30.41
C VAL A 751 12.66 20.45 -31.29
N VAL A 752 13.57 20.55 -32.26
CA VAL A 752 13.60 21.67 -33.23
C VAL A 752 12.91 21.35 -34.55
N GLY A 753 12.64 20.06 -34.81
CA GLY A 753 11.94 19.62 -36.00
C GLY A 753 11.86 18.11 -36.13
N GLN A 754 11.04 17.63 -37.06
CA GLN A 754 10.85 16.20 -37.32
C GLN A 754 10.65 15.89 -38.80
N ALA A 755 10.96 14.67 -39.20
CA ALA A 755 10.73 14.14 -40.54
C ALA A 755 10.41 12.64 -40.49
N GLN A 756 9.87 12.12 -41.58
CA GLN A 756 9.62 10.69 -41.74
C GLN A 756 10.79 10.04 -42.50
N ALA A 757 11.53 9.15 -41.84
CA ALA A 757 12.52 8.30 -42.51
C ALA A 757 11.83 7.28 -43.42
N GLU A 758 12.56 6.78 -44.41
CA GLU A 758 12.01 5.75 -45.29
C GLU A 758 11.77 4.43 -44.54
N GLU A 759 10.74 3.69 -44.96
CA GLU A 759 10.29 2.40 -44.41
C GLU A 759 11.42 1.37 -44.19
N PHE A 760 12.54 1.52 -44.91
CA PHE A 760 13.76 0.74 -44.71
C PHE A 760 14.25 0.73 -43.25
N PHE A 761 14.00 1.80 -42.48
CA PHE A 761 14.51 2.00 -41.12
C PHE A 761 13.51 1.66 -40.00
N ASN A 762 12.21 1.58 -40.27
CA ASN A 762 11.15 1.43 -39.27
C ASN A 762 11.45 0.30 -38.27
N ASN A 763 11.58 -0.93 -38.77
CA ASN A 763 11.79 -2.11 -37.92
C ASN A 763 13.27 -2.48 -37.72
N LYS A 764 14.19 -1.51 -37.77
CA LYS A 764 15.63 -1.78 -37.66
C LYS A 764 16.27 -1.00 -36.52
N GLY A 765 17.01 -1.72 -35.69
CA GLY A 765 18.06 -1.17 -34.86
C GLY A 765 19.36 -0.96 -35.63
N GLY A 766 20.47 -0.84 -34.92
CA GLY A 766 21.80 -0.58 -35.50
C GLY A 766 22.72 0.17 -34.55
N SER A 767 23.93 0.50 -35.00
CA SER A 767 24.85 1.30 -34.18
C SER A 767 24.45 2.79 -34.19
N VAL A 768 24.77 3.48 -33.11
CA VAL A 768 24.82 4.96 -33.05
C VAL A 768 26.25 5.46 -33.25
N GLY A 769 26.41 6.74 -33.57
CA GLY A 769 27.72 7.31 -33.76
C GLY A 769 27.69 8.78 -34.15
N MET A 770 28.78 9.23 -34.76
CA MET A 770 28.98 10.62 -35.15
C MET A 770 29.67 10.71 -36.50
N TRP A 771 29.35 11.75 -37.26
CA TRP A 771 30.08 12.05 -38.49
C TRP A 771 30.23 13.56 -38.66
N PHE A 772 31.49 13.96 -38.63
CA PHE A 772 31.93 15.32 -38.89
C PHE A 772 32.61 15.41 -40.25
N MET A 773 32.23 16.41 -41.04
CA MET A 773 32.98 16.79 -42.23
C MET A 773 33.64 18.15 -41.94
N SER A 774 34.85 18.09 -41.40
CA SER A 774 35.63 19.26 -41.03
C SER A 774 36.28 19.86 -42.28
N THR A 775 36.03 21.13 -42.56
CA THR A 775 36.65 21.85 -43.68
C THR A 775 37.20 23.22 -43.28
N GLY A 776 37.07 23.61 -42.00
CA GLY A 776 37.49 24.91 -41.48
C GLY A 776 38.44 24.84 -40.28
N TRP A 777 39.35 25.82 -40.21
CA TRP A 777 40.05 26.17 -38.98
C TRP A 777 39.36 27.40 -38.34
N PRO A 778 39.13 27.42 -37.01
CA PRO A 778 39.39 26.35 -36.05
C PRO A 778 38.43 25.16 -36.20
N HIS A 779 38.93 23.95 -35.93
CA HIS A 779 38.14 22.71 -36.01
C HIS A 779 37.07 22.63 -34.92
N ALA A 780 36.08 21.76 -35.13
CA ALA A 780 35.10 21.44 -34.11
C ALA A 780 35.75 20.79 -32.88
N ILE A 781 35.22 21.13 -31.69
CA ILE A 781 35.49 20.42 -30.45
C ILE A 781 34.17 19.87 -29.96
N LEU A 782 34.20 18.61 -29.54
CA LEU A 782 33.07 17.93 -28.95
C LEU A 782 33.43 17.30 -27.62
N ASP A 783 32.37 17.07 -26.86
CA ASP A 783 32.38 16.52 -25.52
C ASP A 783 31.08 15.70 -25.33
N ASP A 784 30.98 14.93 -24.25
CA ASP A 784 29.76 14.26 -23.78
C ASP A 784 28.93 13.57 -24.89
N PHE A 785 29.30 12.35 -25.28
CA PHE A 785 28.48 11.54 -26.17
C PHE A 785 27.49 10.68 -25.37
N LYS A 786 26.20 11.00 -25.50
CA LYS A 786 25.11 10.37 -24.76
C LYS A 786 24.16 9.63 -25.68
N VAL A 787 23.53 8.57 -25.18
CA VAL A 787 22.56 7.77 -25.94
C VAL A 787 21.32 7.46 -25.11
N GLY A 788 20.20 7.30 -25.78
CA GLY A 788 18.93 6.89 -25.18
C GLY A 788 18.14 5.98 -26.12
N GLY A 789 16.95 5.60 -25.69
CA GLY A 789 16.13 4.56 -26.33
C GLY A 789 16.50 3.15 -25.85
N ASN A 790 15.66 2.18 -26.19
CA ASN A 790 15.83 0.79 -25.76
C ASN A 790 17.12 0.21 -26.38
N GLN A 791 18.09 -0.19 -25.54
CA GLN A 791 19.33 -0.83 -25.99
C GLN A 791 19.20 -2.33 -26.13
#